data_AF-A0A1L0BR02-F1
#
_entry.id   AF-A0A1L0BR02-F1
#
_cell.length_a   1.000
_cell.length_b   1.000
_cell.length_c   1.000
_cell.angle_alpha   90.00
_cell.angle_beta   90.00
_cell.angle_gamma   90.00
#
_symmetry.space_group_name_H-M   'P 1'
#
loop_
_entity.id
_entity.type
_entity.pdbx_description
1 polymer ?
#
loop_
_entity_poly.entity_id
_entity_poly.type
_entity_poly.pdbx_seq_one_letter_code
_entity_poly.pdbx_strand_id
1 'polypeptide(L)'
;MFNKLKSFSEDVAKSFNEIQQGDPIRRNAETIKQLKNGSAILNTKTPDLGDLKQPEDTSSVSGEPGSDEKGPDGVNLANSESSETQLAIATSGPLKDIDMDQLPQLVRAKLKKFAKYEDKYPVLLDAYKTEKKKGELVVAFEKVLRECTPVSSIADAGLLLDFLKGLSDKSQLLEGELRKAVAETNKLTGEKAELMKKLADSEKTVKYAEEKVGKLVKLEEVLQLETQGLKKQIQALENDIGNSKQKVGDLEERLRQAEAAAADASAAVSAGSAETAETETNPEGLGDEVESAIDQEQGNDNKEELELSKKDLEVTKSHLESTKSDLERTKSDLESTTSELEITKNALENTGLELKSVKSELRTAKENLEMKEQLFKDLQQKLDGSKNLDQEIIALKTELEKAQSVKDQAEVANTKIQTELEATRSELKGLQNLQLEVKQLKMAAQDAVPSADHDLLKEKLQTLETESKTKSAQTERIAGDKKALEAKVEKQNKEISELKNEIGRMERSLLEREKQLERLHTEKISAQDEVSTSEKDTQTKDVVQKVVDTEGSLKDNIKADIQDKSFPSLASDEWKSKYEVASEMLEALTKERDVLSKDLSDCKRMLTSKEEEIEHLRDLLRDLGDDLVTAKDDLKSIKERASADVAEKVATLEQKELKLVGQLKQKEDELVSVQSLLKQAEEELKLANENLTSATGRAKQNEEEAKKNADEAKRFAEEAKKNSDEASKYRDLVKKNTDLTSQLKSAQEELISTKDSLQASQKDAATFKASFAEIKAQSAKLERELKTSAKEITTLKAEKQKLNERVHELTKFKSVDSSLKLEIASLQSSISHKDEQIRELKDSMEKKNKERDELNNTISSLKTSNGDLMNANRGLIAEKSELINKQEITFERTNSLNAELSKLQVSRQKVATELDALKLKYEALTKTRASSSDEIQSLRQLYEELNMKARDSQLKIDNLEDDLSESKNLLQERTRESSTLRRLLMDAEEQTNIKTSELRNEIRTINEEKQELESNFLASMKKRQREIDELKTVGDGYLVKVRDLERKCEDLKKQYEPFANSSSAPSAEFQEREKSLENTIEELRTSLQASSKKVQDYENLNRILKKLNEELTLKFERLSKNYKHITQQYRQMQSQNSATPKSATPSARNSVEEKRPDEMNVAYLKNVLLGFVEHKEQRGQLLPVVKTLFHFDDDEERKLVNALK
;
A
#
# COMPACT_ATOMS: atom_id res chain seq x y z
N MET A 1 59.15 35.29 -28.61
CA MET A 1 58.05 34.33 -28.88
C MET A 1 58.37 32.93 -28.35
N PHE A 2 59.51 32.32 -28.69
CA PHE A 2 59.89 30.95 -28.29
C PHE A 2 59.59 30.56 -26.82
N ASN A 3 59.84 31.42 -25.83
CA ASN A 3 59.53 31.09 -24.42
C ASN A 3 58.03 30.83 -24.16
N LYS A 4 57.11 31.52 -24.86
CA LYS A 4 55.66 31.23 -24.77
C LYS A 4 55.29 29.94 -25.50
N LEU A 5 56.01 29.58 -26.56
CA LEU A 5 55.82 28.30 -27.25
C LEU A 5 56.35 27.14 -26.41
N LYS A 6 57.45 27.35 -25.66
CA LYS A 6 57.96 26.38 -24.71
C LYS A 6 56.99 26.16 -23.54
N SER A 7 56.49 27.22 -22.88
CA SER A 7 55.51 27.06 -21.80
C SER A 7 54.24 26.37 -22.29
N PHE A 8 53.71 26.76 -23.46
CA PHE A 8 52.53 26.12 -24.04
C PHE A 8 52.79 24.63 -24.36
N SER A 9 53.97 24.28 -24.87
CA SER A 9 54.37 22.87 -25.05
C SER A 9 54.50 22.10 -23.73
N GLU A 10 54.91 22.78 -22.65
CA GLU A 10 55.13 22.20 -21.32
C GLU A 10 53.80 22.01 -20.56
N ASP A 11 52.83 22.90 -20.77
CA ASP A 11 51.48 22.81 -20.22
C ASP A 11 50.56 21.86 -21.05
N VAL A 12 50.76 21.80 -22.37
CA VAL A 12 50.18 20.74 -23.21
C VAL A 12 50.77 19.37 -22.81
N ALA A 13 52.07 19.27 -22.54
CA ALA A 13 52.67 18.02 -22.08
C ALA A 13 52.15 17.58 -20.69
N LYS A 14 51.93 18.52 -19.75
CA LYS A 14 51.30 18.21 -18.45
C LYS A 14 49.87 17.70 -18.61
N SER A 15 49.02 18.42 -19.35
CA SER A 15 47.63 18.02 -19.56
C SER A 15 47.52 16.70 -20.31
N PHE A 16 48.41 16.41 -21.28
CA PHE A 16 48.48 15.07 -21.90
C PHE A 16 48.85 13.98 -20.89
N ASN A 17 49.76 14.25 -19.96
CA ASN A 17 50.18 13.29 -18.93
C ASN A 17 49.07 13.06 -17.86
N GLU A 18 48.26 14.07 -17.55
CA GLU A 18 47.07 13.94 -16.69
C GLU A 18 45.93 13.14 -17.35
N ILE A 19 45.75 13.31 -18.66
CA ILE A 19 44.76 12.59 -19.48
C ILE A 19 45.20 11.14 -19.75
N GLN A 20 46.50 10.88 -19.90
CA GLN A 20 47.03 9.57 -20.28
C GLN A 20 47.40 8.65 -19.09
N GLN A 21 47.26 9.12 -17.84
CA GLN A 21 47.36 8.30 -16.63
C GLN A 21 46.00 7.86 -16.11
N GLY A 22 45.51 6.73 -16.61
CA GLY A 22 44.23 6.12 -16.24
C GLY A 22 44.11 5.67 -14.78
N ASP A 23 42.85 5.53 -14.37
CA ASP A 23 42.32 5.11 -13.06
C ASP A 23 42.71 5.96 -11.83
N PRO A 24 41.74 6.60 -11.13
CA PRO A 24 42.00 7.16 -9.80
C PRO A 24 42.40 6.07 -8.78
N ILE A 25 42.05 4.81 -9.06
CA ILE A 25 42.48 3.62 -8.31
C ILE A 25 44.01 3.47 -8.34
N ARG A 26 44.68 3.74 -9.48
CA ARG A 26 46.16 3.66 -9.57
C ARG A 26 46.85 4.74 -8.73
N ARG A 27 46.35 5.98 -8.79
CA ARG A 27 46.89 7.11 -8.02
C ARG A 27 46.75 6.88 -6.51
N ASN A 28 45.61 6.37 -6.06
CA ASN A 28 45.41 5.98 -4.67
C ASN A 28 46.28 4.78 -4.27
N ALA A 29 46.41 3.75 -5.11
CA ALA A 29 47.30 2.62 -4.84
C ALA A 29 48.79 3.03 -4.69
N GLU A 30 49.23 4.10 -5.33
CA GLU A 30 50.58 4.65 -5.18
C GLU A 30 50.74 5.50 -3.91
N THR A 31 49.78 6.38 -3.61
CA THR A 31 49.75 7.14 -2.34
C THR A 31 49.68 6.20 -1.13
N ILE A 32 48.85 5.15 -1.19
CA ILE A 32 48.74 4.12 -0.13
C ILE A 32 50.05 3.32 0.03
N LYS A 33 50.80 3.07 -1.06
CA LYS A 33 52.15 2.48 -0.95
C LYS A 33 53.13 3.42 -0.27
N GLN A 34 53.09 4.72 -0.57
CA GLN A 34 53.93 5.72 0.11
C GLN A 34 53.62 5.78 1.61
N LEU A 35 52.33 5.82 1.99
CA LEU A 35 51.87 5.75 3.38
C LEU A 35 52.37 4.48 4.10
N LYS A 36 52.19 3.31 3.47
CA LYS A 36 52.62 2.02 4.02
C LYS A 36 54.14 1.97 4.23
N ASN A 37 54.92 2.45 3.26
CA ASN A 37 56.39 2.47 3.33
C ASN A 37 56.92 3.53 4.30
N GLY A 38 56.22 4.65 4.47
CA GLY A 38 56.59 5.73 5.39
C GLY A 38 56.23 5.47 6.86
N SER A 39 55.43 4.44 7.15
CA SER A 39 54.97 4.10 8.50
C SER A 39 56.08 4.03 9.57
N ALA A 40 57.25 3.49 9.22
CA ALA A 40 58.41 3.43 10.11
C ALA A 40 58.94 4.82 10.53
N ILE A 41 58.74 5.86 9.71
CA ILE A 41 59.22 7.22 9.96
C ILE A 41 58.35 7.92 11.03
N LEU A 42 57.04 7.66 11.06
CA LEU A 42 56.15 8.21 12.10
C LEU A 42 56.59 7.78 13.51
N ASN A 43 57.06 6.53 13.64
CA ASN A 43 57.52 5.96 14.91
C ASN A 43 58.92 6.43 15.35
N THR A 44 59.62 7.25 14.55
CA THR A 44 60.93 7.78 14.95
C THR A 44 60.77 8.92 15.96
N LYS A 45 61.36 8.74 17.15
CA LYS A 45 61.44 9.79 18.17
C LYS A 45 62.44 10.86 17.73
N THR A 46 61.95 12.07 17.49
CA THR A 46 62.76 13.27 17.31
C THR A 46 63.18 13.81 18.69
N PRO A 47 64.42 14.35 18.86
CA PRO A 47 64.88 14.91 20.14
C PRO A 47 64.03 16.10 20.59
N ASP A 48 63.92 16.32 21.90
CA ASP A 48 63.07 17.37 22.45
C ASP A 48 63.78 18.73 22.48
N LEU A 49 62.99 19.81 22.58
CA LEU A 49 63.48 21.19 22.69
C LEU A 49 64.44 21.39 23.88
N GLY A 50 64.29 20.58 24.95
CA GLY A 50 65.19 20.57 26.11
C GLY A 50 66.63 20.13 25.78
N ASP A 51 66.79 19.15 24.87
CA ASP A 51 68.10 18.57 24.51
C ASP A 51 68.96 19.54 23.66
N LEU A 52 68.29 20.51 23.03
CA LEU A 52 68.85 21.38 22.01
C LEU A 52 69.39 22.73 22.53
N LYS A 53 69.56 22.90 23.85
CA LYS A 53 70.12 24.13 24.45
C LYS A 53 71.40 24.60 23.74
N GLN A 54 71.43 25.89 23.42
CA GLN A 54 72.57 26.57 22.82
C GLN A 54 73.65 26.85 23.88
N PRO A 55 74.94 26.81 23.53
CA PRO A 55 76.01 27.33 24.38
C PRO A 55 76.01 28.86 24.33
N GLU A 56 75.85 29.54 25.47
CA GLU A 56 75.94 31.00 25.57
C GLU A 56 77.41 31.50 25.50
N ASP A 57 77.63 32.81 25.47
CA ASP A 57 78.96 33.43 25.49
C ASP A 57 79.25 34.05 26.86
N THR A 58 80.18 33.46 27.61
CA THR A 58 80.58 33.94 28.93
C THR A 58 81.67 35.02 28.85
N SER A 59 81.26 36.28 28.79
CA SER A 59 82.14 37.43 29.09
C SER A 59 81.52 38.32 30.17
N SER A 60 82.14 38.26 31.36
CA SER A 60 82.01 39.21 32.49
C SER A 60 80.60 39.54 33.04
N VAL A 61 80.25 38.88 34.15
CA VAL A 61 79.69 39.46 35.41
C VAL A 61 78.57 40.50 35.24
N SER A 62 77.31 40.22 35.63
CA SER A 62 76.91 39.99 37.03
C SER A 62 75.52 39.33 37.18
N GLY A 63 75.22 38.82 38.39
CA GLY A 63 73.88 38.44 38.82
C GLY A 63 73.65 36.93 38.99
N GLU A 64 73.24 36.51 40.19
CA GLU A 64 72.72 35.17 40.48
C GLU A 64 71.26 35.05 39.98
N PRO A 65 70.76 33.82 39.72
CA PRO A 65 69.91 33.21 40.76
C PRO A 65 70.07 31.69 40.88
N GLY A 66 69.67 31.13 42.04
CA GLY A 66 69.62 29.69 42.24
C GLY A 66 69.20 29.24 43.64
N SER A 67 67.89 29.14 43.88
CA SER A 67 67.35 28.40 45.03
C SER A 67 65.98 27.80 44.68
N ASP A 68 65.98 26.52 44.31
CA ASP A 68 64.78 25.69 44.20
C ASP A 68 64.16 25.37 45.58
N GLU A 69 62.89 24.95 45.56
CA GLU A 69 62.15 24.03 46.47
C GLU A 69 60.65 24.42 46.43
N LYS A 70 59.63 23.55 46.45
CA LYS A 70 59.37 22.10 46.24
C LYS A 70 57.90 22.02 45.74
N GLY A 71 57.43 21.04 44.96
CA GLY A 71 57.36 19.61 45.28
C GLY A 71 56.13 19.27 46.16
N PRO A 72 55.75 17.99 46.37
CA PRO A 72 56.13 16.76 45.65
C PRO A 72 55.05 16.47 44.55
N ASP A 73 54.55 15.29 44.15
CA ASP A 73 54.75 13.83 44.40
C ASP A 73 54.27 13.06 43.13
N GLY A 74 54.48 11.76 42.90
CA GLY A 74 55.27 10.81 43.68
C GLY A 74 54.78 9.34 43.64
N VAL A 75 55.00 8.62 42.54
CA VAL A 75 55.01 7.14 42.53
C VAL A 75 56.16 6.64 41.62
N ASN A 76 56.69 5.45 41.89
CA ASN A 76 58.05 5.03 41.53
C ASN A 76 58.09 3.53 41.19
N LEU A 77 58.86 3.10 40.16
CA LEU A 77 59.80 1.96 40.21
C LEU A 77 60.50 1.65 38.87
N ALA A 78 61.83 1.45 38.95
CA ALA A 78 62.68 0.50 38.21
C ALA A 78 62.71 0.49 36.64
N ASN A 79 63.77 0.02 35.96
CA ASN A 79 65.06 -0.52 36.43
C ASN A 79 66.23 0.00 35.56
N SER A 80 67.47 -0.14 36.03
CA SER A 80 68.67 0.21 35.25
C SER A 80 69.13 -0.91 34.31
N GLU A 81 69.81 -0.52 33.22
CA GLU A 81 71.06 -1.18 32.85
C GLU A 81 72.00 -0.22 32.12
N SER A 82 73.30 -0.48 32.18
CA SER A 82 74.36 0.50 31.89
C SER A 82 75.32 0.03 30.79
N SER A 83 75.75 0.96 29.95
CA SER A 83 77.02 0.82 29.22
C SER A 83 77.61 2.19 28.93
N GLU A 84 78.69 2.54 29.62
CA GLU A 84 79.57 3.62 29.20
C GLU A 84 80.35 3.16 27.96
N THR A 85 80.41 4.01 26.92
CA THR A 85 81.45 3.88 25.90
C THR A 85 81.97 5.27 25.57
N GLN A 86 83.11 5.64 26.15
CA GLN A 86 83.82 6.87 25.76
C GLN A 86 84.29 6.73 24.31
N LEU A 87 83.82 7.61 23.42
CA LEU A 87 84.26 7.67 22.03
C LEU A 87 84.74 9.08 21.70
N ALA A 88 85.80 9.15 20.90
CA ALA A 88 86.63 10.34 20.78
C ALA A 88 85.96 11.48 20.01
N ILE A 89 86.43 12.70 20.30
CA ILE A 89 86.10 13.92 19.52
C ILE A 89 86.56 13.68 18.07
N ALA A 90 85.59 13.54 17.17
CA ALA A 90 85.80 13.20 15.76
C ALA A 90 85.33 14.34 14.84
N THR A 91 85.84 15.54 15.07
CA THR A 91 85.56 16.72 14.23
C THR A 91 86.00 16.49 12.78
N SER A 92 85.06 16.10 11.92
CA SER A 92 85.27 15.82 10.50
C SER A 92 85.18 17.11 9.66
N GLY A 93 86.00 18.10 10.02
CA GLY A 93 86.03 19.43 9.41
C GLY A 93 87.45 19.97 9.21
N PRO A 94 87.63 21.08 8.47
CA PRO A 94 88.94 21.62 8.04
C PRO A 94 89.75 22.31 9.16
N LEU A 95 89.50 21.97 10.43
CA LEU A 95 90.18 22.49 11.62
C LEU A 95 91.32 21.58 12.12
N LYS A 96 91.56 20.44 11.45
CA LYS A 96 92.41 19.35 11.93
C LYS A 96 93.91 19.66 11.95
N ASP A 97 94.35 20.63 11.16
CA ASP A 97 95.77 20.98 10.96
C ASP A 97 96.23 22.18 11.83
N ILE A 98 95.38 22.67 12.74
CA ILE A 98 95.69 23.81 13.61
C ILE A 98 96.05 23.32 15.02
N ASP A 99 97.32 23.45 15.40
CA ASP A 99 97.79 23.18 16.76
C ASP A 99 97.13 24.12 17.76
N MET A 100 96.13 23.59 18.47
CA MET A 100 95.29 24.33 19.40
C MET A 100 96.09 24.97 20.53
N ASP A 101 97.23 24.38 20.94
CA ASP A 101 97.93 24.85 22.14
C ASP A 101 98.82 26.08 21.92
N GLN A 102 99.07 26.46 20.67
CA GLN A 102 99.72 27.72 20.31
C GLN A 102 98.73 28.90 20.19
N LEU A 103 97.42 28.65 20.10
CA LEU A 103 96.41 29.70 19.94
C LEU A 103 96.07 30.42 21.26
N PRO A 104 95.76 31.73 21.25
CA PRO A 104 95.27 32.45 22.44
C PRO A 104 94.00 31.78 23.03
N GLN A 105 93.86 31.79 24.36
CA GLN A 105 92.76 31.11 25.06
C GLN A 105 91.36 31.51 24.53
N LEU A 106 91.15 32.78 24.19
CA LEU A 106 89.88 33.28 23.63
C LEU A 106 89.56 32.64 22.27
N VAL A 107 90.58 32.34 21.45
CA VAL A 107 90.42 31.65 20.16
C VAL A 107 90.14 30.17 20.38
N ARG A 108 90.88 29.50 21.29
CA ARG A 108 90.59 28.12 21.72
C ARG A 108 89.14 27.96 22.23
N ALA A 109 88.65 28.92 23.02
CA ALA A 109 87.28 28.91 23.54
C ALA A 109 86.24 29.00 22.41
N LYS A 110 86.43 29.93 21.46
CA LYS A 110 85.53 30.08 20.30
C LYS A 110 85.59 28.87 19.37
N LEU A 111 86.76 28.29 19.10
CA LEU A 111 86.89 27.08 18.28
C LEU A 111 86.22 25.86 18.94
N LYS A 112 86.35 25.68 20.27
CA LYS A 112 85.60 24.65 21.00
C LYS A 112 84.08 24.88 21.00
N LYS A 113 83.63 26.13 20.87
CA LYS A 113 82.21 26.47 20.68
C LYS A 113 81.73 26.18 19.26
N PHE A 114 82.54 26.48 18.23
CA PHE A 114 82.25 26.11 16.84
C PHE A 114 82.17 24.60 16.63
N ALA A 115 83.11 23.80 17.17
CA ALA A 115 83.03 22.34 17.12
C ALA A 115 81.71 21.81 17.70
N LYS A 116 81.25 22.35 18.85
CA LYS A 116 79.94 21.99 19.43
C LYS A 116 78.73 22.36 18.57
N TYR A 117 78.84 23.37 17.71
CA TYR A 117 77.80 23.66 16.70
C TYR A 117 77.92 22.73 15.48
N GLU A 118 79.15 22.42 15.05
CA GLU A 118 79.46 21.47 13.97
C GLU A 118 78.95 20.06 14.28
N ASP A 119 79.06 19.62 15.54
CA ASP A 119 78.50 18.34 16.03
C ASP A 119 76.96 18.36 16.15
N LYS A 120 76.36 19.46 16.61
CA LYS A 120 74.89 19.56 16.81
C LYS A 120 74.11 19.80 15.52
N TYR A 121 74.69 20.48 14.53
CA TYR A 121 73.97 20.87 13.30
C TYR A 121 73.48 19.68 12.45
N PRO A 122 74.25 18.60 12.24
CA PRO A 122 73.78 17.39 11.55
C PRO A 122 72.57 16.74 12.24
N VAL A 123 72.57 16.68 13.57
CA VAL A 123 71.48 16.08 14.37
C VAL A 123 70.19 16.90 14.23
N LEU A 124 70.29 18.23 14.36
CA LEU A 124 69.15 19.13 14.17
C LEU A 124 68.62 19.07 12.73
N LEU A 125 69.52 18.99 11.74
CA LEU A 125 69.17 18.87 10.33
C LEU A 125 68.46 17.55 10.01
N ASP A 126 68.85 16.44 10.65
CA ASP A 126 68.20 15.14 10.44
C ASP A 126 66.88 14.99 11.20
N ALA A 127 66.78 15.58 12.40
CA ALA A 127 65.51 15.75 13.10
C ALA A 127 64.51 16.56 12.26
N TYR A 128 64.94 17.70 11.69
CA TYR A 128 64.11 18.52 10.80
C TYR A 128 63.72 17.79 9.50
N LYS A 129 64.64 17.06 8.86
CA LYS A 129 64.31 16.20 7.69
C LYS A 129 63.29 15.12 8.04
N THR A 130 63.40 14.55 9.22
CA THR A 130 62.51 13.50 9.71
C THR A 130 61.11 14.05 9.99
N GLU A 131 61.01 15.17 10.69
CA GLU A 131 59.73 15.82 10.99
C GLU A 131 59.05 16.36 9.70
N LYS A 132 59.83 16.89 8.74
CA LYS A 132 59.31 17.25 7.41
C LYS A 132 58.74 16.05 6.66
N LYS A 133 59.40 14.89 6.70
CA LYS A 133 58.88 13.64 6.10
C LYS A 133 57.62 13.14 6.80
N LYS A 134 57.50 13.27 8.12
CA LYS A 134 56.25 12.97 8.85
C LYS A 134 55.11 13.89 8.37
N GLY A 135 55.37 15.19 8.24
CA GLY A 135 54.40 16.16 7.70
C GLY A 135 53.97 15.83 6.26
N GLU A 136 54.91 15.50 5.38
CA GLU A 136 54.63 15.04 4.01
C GLU A 136 53.74 13.78 3.99
N LEU A 137 53.96 12.86 4.94
CA LEU A 137 53.17 11.63 5.09
C LEU A 137 51.75 11.89 5.65
N VAL A 138 51.60 12.85 6.57
CA VAL A 138 50.29 13.29 7.07
C VAL A 138 49.47 13.95 5.95
N VAL A 139 50.08 14.82 5.13
CA VAL A 139 49.41 15.42 3.97
C VAL A 139 48.98 14.35 2.95
N ALA A 140 49.80 13.32 2.72
CA ALA A 140 49.42 12.18 1.90
C ALA A 140 48.22 11.40 2.48
N PHE A 141 48.12 11.29 3.81
CA PHE A 141 47.01 10.61 4.48
C PHE A 141 45.72 11.43 4.44
N GLU A 142 45.78 12.73 4.71
CA GLU A 142 44.61 13.63 4.61
C GLU A 142 44.09 13.78 3.17
N LYS A 143 44.94 13.53 2.17
CA LYS A 143 44.50 13.42 0.77
C LYS A 143 43.68 12.14 0.55
N VAL A 144 44.17 10.98 1.01
CA VAL A 144 43.42 9.71 0.92
C VAL A 144 42.12 9.76 1.72
N LEU A 145 42.10 10.42 2.89
CA LEU A 145 40.85 10.67 3.64
C LEU A 145 39.84 11.45 2.80
N ARG A 146 40.26 12.54 2.15
CA ARG A 146 39.38 13.36 1.28
C ARG A 146 38.89 12.65 0.02
N GLU A 147 39.64 11.68 -0.50
CA GLU A 147 39.23 10.90 -1.67
C GLU A 147 38.37 9.68 -1.32
N CYS A 148 38.41 9.18 -0.08
CA CYS A 148 37.65 8.00 0.36
C CYS A 148 36.52 8.29 1.36
N THR A 149 36.45 9.49 1.95
CA THR A 149 35.47 9.86 2.99
C THR A 149 35.09 11.35 2.87
N PRO A 150 33.97 11.81 3.46
CA PRO A 150 33.61 13.25 3.48
C PRO A 150 34.53 14.15 4.31
N VAL A 151 35.61 13.60 4.89
CA VAL A 151 36.36 14.18 6.00
C VAL A 151 37.64 14.84 5.50
N SER A 152 37.88 16.10 5.88
CA SER A 152 38.91 16.94 5.26
C SER A 152 40.27 16.94 5.96
N SER A 153 40.29 16.72 7.28
CA SER A 153 41.52 16.68 8.08
C SER A 153 41.52 15.53 9.10
N ILE A 154 42.72 15.18 9.58
CA ILE A 154 42.90 14.25 10.72
C ILE A 154 42.21 14.76 12.01
N ALA A 155 41.98 16.08 12.13
CA ALA A 155 41.31 16.69 13.29
C ALA A 155 39.82 16.29 13.40
N ASP A 156 39.18 15.97 12.28
CA ASP A 156 37.73 15.74 12.17
C ASP A 156 37.30 14.30 12.55
N ALA A 157 38.07 13.63 13.42
CA ALA A 157 37.94 12.20 13.71
C ALA A 157 36.55 11.75 14.21
N GLY A 158 35.77 12.66 14.81
CA GLY A 158 34.36 12.40 15.17
C GLY A 158 33.45 12.21 13.95
N LEU A 159 33.58 13.07 12.93
CA LEU A 159 32.81 12.97 11.69
C LEU A 159 33.17 11.69 10.90
N LEU A 160 34.43 11.26 10.98
CA LEU A 160 34.85 9.97 10.43
C LEU A 160 34.18 8.78 11.14
N LEU A 161 34.09 8.82 12.47
CA LEU A 161 33.39 7.78 13.24
C LEU A 161 31.89 7.74 12.92
N ASP A 162 31.23 8.88 12.76
CA ASP A 162 29.79 8.93 12.47
C ASP A 162 29.50 8.54 11.01
N PHE A 163 30.38 8.85 10.06
CA PHE A 163 30.32 8.30 8.69
C PHE A 163 30.48 6.77 8.67
N LEU A 164 31.41 6.23 9.46
CA LEU A 164 31.62 4.78 9.56
C LEU A 164 30.46 4.05 10.27
N LYS A 165 29.82 4.67 11.28
CA LYS A 165 28.55 4.19 11.86
C LYS A 165 27.45 4.17 10.81
N GLY A 166 27.21 5.28 10.10
CA GLY A 166 26.20 5.36 9.05
C GLY A 166 26.40 4.32 7.93
N LEU A 167 27.65 3.97 7.60
CA LEU A 167 27.98 2.85 6.71
C LEU A 167 27.64 1.48 7.30
N SER A 168 27.98 1.23 8.58
CA SER A 168 27.58 0.02 9.32
C SER A 168 26.06 -0.12 9.36
N ASP A 169 25.35 0.93 9.73
CA ASP A 169 23.90 0.92 9.94
C ASP A 169 23.17 0.76 8.60
N LYS A 170 23.67 1.39 7.53
CA LYS A 170 23.20 1.14 6.15
C LYS A 170 23.48 -0.30 5.70
N SER A 171 24.61 -0.89 6.07
CA SER A 171 24.93 -2.29 5.77
C SER A 171 23.98 -3.25 6.50
N GLN A 172 23.69 -2.99 7.78
CA GLN A 172 22.73 -3.77 8.56
C GLN A 172 21.29 -3.63 8.04
N LEU A 173 20.90 -2.43 7.60
CA LEU A 173 19.60 -2.19 6.98
C LEU A 173 19.47 -2.96 5.66
N LEU A 174 20.47 -2.87 4.78
CA LEU A 174 20.53 -3.63 3.53
C LEU A 174 20.53 -5.15 3.76
N GLU A 175 21.24 -5.65 4.78
CA GLU A 175 21.19 -7.08 5.12
C GLU A 175 19.81 -7.48 5.66
N GLY A 176 19.15 -6.60 6.43
CA GLY A 176 17.77 -6.77 6.88
C GLY A 176 16.75 -6.78 5.74
N GLU A 177 16.93 -5.94 4.73
CA GLU A 177 16.12 -5.90 3.51
C GLU A 177 16.37 -7.12 2.62
N LEU A 178 17.63 -7.54 2.45
CA LEU A 178 17.99 -8.76 1.73
C LEU A 178 17.38 -9.99 2.40
N ARG A 179 17.44 -10.09 3.74
CA ARG A 179 16.78 -11.15 4.51
C ARG A 179 15.26 -11.14 4.36
N LYS A 180 14.61 -9.96 4.30
CA LYS A 180 13.17 -9.84 4.00
C LYS A 180 12.85 -10.31 2.58
N ALA A 181 13.60 -9.85 1.57
CA ALA A 181 13.41 -10.26 0.18
C ALA A 181 13.63 -11.77 -0.03
N VAL A 182 14.60 -12.37 0.67
CA VAL A 182 14.81 -13.82 0.69
C VAL A 182 13.67 -14.56 1.41
N ALA A 183 13.14 -14.03 2.51
CA ALA A 183 11.97 -14.62 3.16
C ALA A 183 10.70 -14.54 2.28
N GLU A 184 10.51 -13.42 1.59
CA GLU A 184 9.36 -13.17 0.73
C GLU A 184 9.41 -13.99 -0.57
N THR A 185 10.58 -14.13 -1.20
CA THR A 185 10.77 -15.06 -2.34
C THR A 185 10.63 -16.54 -1.93
N ASN A 186 11.05 -16.93 -0.73
CA ASN A 186 10.76 -18.27 -0.19
C ASN A 186 9.25 -18.48 0.08
N LYS A 187 8.54 -17.45 0.55
CA LYS A 187 7.08 -17.50 0.71
C LYS A 187 6.36 -17.62 -0.64
N LEU A 188 6.74 -16.79 -1.62
CA LEU A 188 6.18 -16.79 -2.97
C LEU A 188 6.47 -18.08 -3.73
N THR A 189 7.62 -18.73 -3.54
CA THR A 189 7.90 -20.05 -4.13
C THR A 189 7.10 -21.16 -3.47
N GLY A 190 6.85 -21.09 -2.15
CA GLY A 190 5.90 -21.97 -1.45
C GLY A 190 4.46 -21.81 -1.96
N GLU A 191 3.98 -20.57 -2.08
CA GLU A 191 2.65 -20.25 -2.63
C GLU A 191 2.52 -20.69 -4.09
N LYS A 192 3.57 -20.50 -4.92
CA LYS A 192 3.65 -21.00 -6.30
C LYS A 192 3.58 -22.54 -6.37
N ALA A 193 4.21 -23.25 -5.44
CA ALA A 193 4.13 -24.71 -5.36
C ALA A 193 2.73 -25.20 -4.94
N GLU A 194 2.08 -24.53 -3.98
CA GLU A 194 0.67 -24.80 -3.65
C GLU A 194 -0.27 -24.52 -4.83
N LEU A 195 -0.07 -23.42 -5.55
CA LEU A 195 -0.89 -23.07 -6.71
C LEU A 195 -0.69 -24.06 -7.87
N MET A 196 0.54 -24.51 -8.13
CA MET A 196 0.78 -25.61 -9.08
C MET A 196 0.09 -26.91 -8.66
N LYS A 197 0.09 -27.26 -7.37
CA LYS A 197 -0.62 -28.44 -6.87
C LYS A 197 -2.14 -28.29 -7.03
N LYS A 198 -2.70 -27.14 -6.64
CA LYS A 198 -4.13 -26.82 -6.78
C LYS A 198 -4.57 -26.81 -8.26
N LEU A 199 -3.72 -26.33 -9.16
CA LEU A 199 -3.93 -26.39 -10.61
C LEU A 199 -3.93 -27.84 -11.12
N ALA A 200 -2.90 -28.64 -10.77
CA ALA A 200 -2.80 -30.04 -11.19
C ALA A 200 -3.94 -30.93 -10.63
N ASP A 201 -4.45 -30.63 -9.43
CA ASP A 201 -5.62 -31.31 -8.87
C ASP A 201 -6.93 -30.82 -9.52
N SER A 202 -7.04 -29.53 -9.86
CA SER A 202 -8.14 -28.99 -10.67
C SER A 202 -8.20 -29.64 -12.05
N GLU A 203 -7.09 -29.73 -12.78
CA GLU A 203 -7.00 -30.38 -14.09
C GLU A 203 -7.45 -31.85 -14.07
N LYS A 204 -7.18 -32.59 -12.98
CA LYS A 204 -7.71 -33.96 -12.80
C LYS A 204 -9.22 -33.96 -12.64
N THR A 205 -9.78 -33.03 -11.86
CA THR A 205 -11.24 -32.92 -11.69
C THR A 205 -11.95 -32.48 -12.97
N VAL A 206 -11.33 -31.60 -13.77
CA VAL A 206 -11.83 -31.21 -15.10
C VAL A 206 -11.83 -32.42 -16.04
N LYS A 207 -10.71 -33.15 -16.17
CA LYS A 207 -10.65 -34.37 -17.00
C LYS A 207 -11.66 -35.44 -16.59
N TYR A 208 -11.87 -35.63 -15.29
CA TYR A 208 -12.89 -36.56 -14.79
C TYR A 208 -14.32 -36.07 -15.10
N ALA A 209 -14.58 -34.76 -15.05
CA ALA A 209 -15.85 -34.18 -15.47
C ALA A 209 -16.06 -34.31 -16.98
N GLU A 210 -15.04 -34.03 -17.81
CA GLU A 210 -15.05 -34.21 -19.26
C GLU A 210 -15.32 -35.68 -19.65
N GLU A 211 -14.65 -36.64 -18.99
CA GLU A 211 -14.89 -38.07 -19.24
C GLU A 211 -16.30 -38.49 -18.82
N LYS A 212 -16.83 -37.94 -17.72
CA LYS A 212 -18.21 -38.19 -17.27
C LYS A 212 -19.24 -37.56 -18.21
N VAL A 213 -19.01 -36.35 -18.71
CA VAL A 213 -19.84 -35.71 -19.73
C VAL A 213 -19.80 -36.50 -21.04
N GLY A 214 -18.62 -36.94 -21.48
CA GLY A 214 -18.47 -37.79 -22.67
C GLY A 214 -19.16 -39.16 -22.56
N LYS A 215 -19.36 -39.69 -21.35
CA LYS A 215 -20.21 -40.87 -21.07
C LYS A 215 -21.70 -40.53 -21.08
N LEU A 216 -22.09 -39.37 -20.53
CA LEU A 216 -23.48 -38.91 -20.53
C LEU A 216 -23.98 -38.56 -21.95
N VAL A 217 -23.19 -37.89 -22.78
CA VAL A 217 -23.54 -37.57 -24.18
C VAL A 217 -23.80 -38.85 -24.98
N LYS A 218 -22.97 -39.89 -24.82
CA LYS A 218 -23.19 -41.20 -25.47
C LYS A 218 -24.44 -41.91 -24.97
N LEU A 219 -24.77 -41.78 -23.67
CA LEU A 219 -26.02 -42.30 -23.11
C LEU A 219 -27.23 -41.54 -23.67
N GLU A 220 -27.10 -40.22 -23.87
CA GLU A 220 -28.15 -39.38 -24.45
C GLU A 220 -28.38 -39.69 -25.95
N GLU A 221 -27.33 -39.94 -26.73
CA GLU A 221 -27.46 -40.44 -28.12
C GLU A 221 -28.24 -41.77 -28.17
N VAL A 222 -27.93 -42.71 -27.27
CA VAL A 222 -28.63 -44.00 -27.18
C VAL A 222 -30.10 -43.79 -26.78
N LEU A 223 -30.37 -42.97 -25.76
CA LEU A 223 -31.74 -42.66 -25.32
C LEU A 223 -32.55 -41.90 -26.40
N GLN A 224 -31.91 -41.05 -27.21
CA GLN A 224 -32.57 -40.39 -28.34
C GLN A 224 -32.92 -41.39 -29.45
N LEU A 225 -32.05 -42.36 -29.76
CA LEU A 225 -32.34 -43.44 -30.71
C LEU A 225 -33.48 -44.35 -30.21
N GLU A 226 -33.48 -44.72 -28.94
CA GLU A 226 -34.54 -45.50 -28.32
C GLU A 226 -35.88 -44.73 -28.29
N THR A 227 -35.85 -43.44 -27.95
CA THR A 227 -37.02 -42.54 -28.02
C THR A 227 -37.57 -42.43 -29.45
N GLN A 228 -36.72 -42.40 -30.48
CA GLN A 228 -37.17 -42.45 -31.87
C GLN A 228 -37.77 -43.82 -32.25
N GLY A 229 -37.26 -44.92 -31.69
CA GLY A 229 -37.83 -46.26 -31.83
C GLY A 229 -39.23 -46.35 -31.23
N LEU A 230 -39.37 -45.96 -29.96
CA LEU A 230 -40.65 -45.89 -29.25
C LEU A 230 -41.65 -44.96 -29.95
N LYS A 231 -41.21 -43.80 -30.46
CA LYS A 231 -42.08 -42.87 -31.21
C LYS A 231 -42.62 -43.49 -32.50
N LYS A 232 -41.83 -44.32 -33.21
CA LYS A 232 -42.31 -45.09 -34.38
C LYS A 232 -43.30 -46.19 -34.00
N GLN A 233 -43.10 -46.86 -32.86
CA GLN A 233 -44.05 -47.85 -32.33
C GLN A 233 -45.37 -47.21 -31.89
N ILE A 234 -45.32 -46.08 -31.19
CA ILE A 234 -46.51 -45.28 -30.83
C ILE A 234 -47.26 -44.87 -32.10
N GLN A 235 -46.58 -44.35 -33.12
CA GLN A 235 -47.23 -43.95 -34.37
C GLN A 235 -47.85 -45.14 -35.14
N ALA A 236 -47.29 -46.35 -35.03
CA ALA A 236 -47.92 -47.55 -35.56
C ALA A 236 -49.21 -47.91 -34.77
N LEU A 237 -49.13 -47.92 -33.44
CA LEU A 237 -50.27 -48.18 -32.56
C LEU A 237 -51.39 -47.13 -32.72
N GLU A 238 -51.06 -45.86 -32.94
CA GLU A 238 -52.03 -44.79 -33.24
C GLU A 238 -52.80 -45.06 -34.53
N ASN A 239 -52.12 -45.56 -35.58
CA ASN A 239 -52.78 -45.97 -36.83
C ASN A 239 -53.69 -47.19 -36.63
N ASP A 240 -53.26 -48.20 -35.85
CA ASP A 240 -54.07 -49.39 -35.55
C ASP A 240 -55.26 -49.08 -34.64
N ILE A 241 -55.11 -48.13 -33.70
CA ILE A 241 -56.21 -47.58 -32.91
C ILE A 241 -57.15 -46.76 -33.81
N GLY A 242 -56.65 -46.02 -34.80
CA GLY A 242 -57.47 -45.33 -35.81
C GLY A 242 -58.32 -46.30 -36.64
N ASN A 243 -57.68 -47.34 -37.21
CA ASN A 243 -58.34 -48.43 -37.93
C ASN A 243 -59.37 -49.17 -37.06
N SER A 244 -59.09 -49.31 -35.76
CA SER A 244 -60.01 -49.95 -34.80
C SER A 244 -61.20 -49.04 -34.45
N LYS A 245 -60.97 -47.74 -34.25
CA LYS A 245 -62.04 -46.75 -34.05
C LYS A 245 -62.97 -46.65 -35.24
N GLN A 246 -62.45 -46.74 -36.47
CA GLN A 246 -63.30 -46.75 -37.67
C GLN A 246 -64.23 -47.98 -37.66
N LYS A 247 -63.70 -49.18 -37.37
CA LYS A 247 -64.51 -50.40 -37.22
C LYS A 247 -65.51 -50.34 -36.06
N VAL A 248 -65.19 -49.64 -34.97
CA VAL A 248 -66.15 -49.38 -33.88
C VAL A 248 -67.26 -48.46 -34.35
N GLY A 249 -66.97 -47.39 -35.09
CA GLY A 249 -67.98 -46.54 -35.72
C GLY A 249 -68.90 -47.31 -36.69
N ASP A 250 -68.32 -48.17 -37.54
CA ASP A 250 -69.08 -49.05 -38.44
C ASP A 250 -70.02 -50.02 -37.69
N LEU A 251 -69.69 -50.37 -36.44
CA LEU A 251 -70.51 -51.22 -35.56
C LEU A 251 -71.54 -50.40 -34.77
N GLU A 252 -71.19 -49.21 -34.29
CA GLU A 252 -72.08 -48.28 -33.59
C GLU A 252 -73.19 -47.76 -34.51
N GLU A 253 -72.90 -47.46 -35.77
CA GLU A 253 -73.93 -47.07 -36.75
C GLU A 253 -74.89 -48.23 -37.06
N ARG A 254 -74.39 -49.48 -37.10
CA ARG A 254 -75.22 -50.68 -37.23
C ARG A 254 -76.04 -50.99 -35.97
N LEU A 255 -75.49 -50.71 -34.78
CA LEU A 255 -76.23 -50.81 -33.51
C LEU A 255 -77.37 -49.79 -33.48
N ARG A 256 -77.09 -48.53 -33.84
CA ARG A 256 -78.08 -47.45 -33.93
C ARG A 256 -79.22 -47.75 -34.92
N GLN A 257 -78.92 -48.44 -36.03
CA GLN A 257 -79.94 -48.91 -36.98
C GLN A 257 -80.82 -50.03 -36.38
N ALA A 258 -80.26 -50.90 -35.53
CA ALA A 258 -81.02 -51.93 -34.81
C ALA A 258 -81.84 -51.35 -33.64
N GLU A 259 -81.29 -50.39 -32.90
CA GLU A 259 -81.98 -49.69 -31.80
C GLU A 259 -83.16 -48.86 -32.31
N ALA A 260 -83.03 -48.21 -33.48
CA ALA A 260 -84.15 -47.55 -34.14
C ALA A 260 -85.31 -48.52 -34.46
N ALA A 261 -84.99 -49.75 -34.90
CA ALA A 261 -85.99 -50.79 -35.15
C ALA A 261 -86.59 -51.40 -33.85
N ALA A 262 -85.91 -51.27 -32.70
CA ALA A 262 -86.42 -51.67 -31.40
C ALA A 262 -87.31 -50.58 -30.75
N ALA A 263 -87.01 -49.30 -30.99
CA ALA A 263 -87.75 -48.17 -30.42
C ALA A 263 -89.24 -48.15 -30.82
N ASP A 264 -89.56 -48.41 -32.09
CA ASP A 264 -90.94 -48.51 -32.59
C ASP A 264 -91.75 -49.66 -31.95
N ALA A 265 -91.07 -50.68 -31.40
CA ALA A 265 -91.71 -51.79 -30.69
C ALA A 265 -91.92 -51.55 -29.18
N SER A 266 -91.26 -50.54 -28.61
CA SER A 266 -91.14 -50.36 -27.15
C SER A 266 -92.03 -49.27 -26.55
N ALA A 267 -92.95 -48.68 -27.33
CA ALA A 267 -93.85 -47.61 -26.88
C ALA A 267 -95.02 -48.08 -25.98
N ALA A 268 -95.00 -49.34 -25.52
CA ALA A 268 -96.06 -49.94 -24.70
C ALA A 268 -95.53 -50.42 -23.33
N VAL A 269 -96.23 -49.99 -22.27
CA VAL A 269 -96.03 -50.36 -20.84
C VAL A 269 -94.79 -49.74 -20.16
N SER A 270 -95.05 -48.83 -19.22
CA SER A 270 -94.07 -48.31 -18.25
C SER A 270 -94.74 -48.01 -16.91
N ALA A 271 -94.23 -48.61 -15.82
CA ALA A 271 -94.39 -48.20 -14.41
C ALA A 271 -93.63 -49.18 -13.47
N GLY A 272 -92.95 -48.68 -12.41
CA GLY A 272 -92.71 -49.52 -11.20
C GLY A 272 -91.35 -49.56 -10.47
N SER A 273 -90.77 -48.42 -10.07
CA SER A 273 -89.96 -48.22 -8.81
C SER A 273 -88.71 -49.08 -8.47
N ALA A 274 -87.99 -48.72 -7.40
CA ALA A 274 -86.69 -49.29 -6.94
C ALA A 274 -86.48 -49.13 -5.41
N GLU A 275 -85.54 -49.85 -4.74
CA GLU A 275 -84.97 -49.49 -3.40
C GLU A 275 -83.73 -50.35 -2.91
N THR A 276 -83.08 -49.91 -1.82
CA THR A 276 -82.18 -50.62 -0.81
C THR A 276 -80.64 -50.75 -0.98
N ALA A 277 -79.93 -50.90 0.17
CA ALA A 277 -78.45 -50.84 0.36
C ALA A 277 -77.91 -51.44 1.71
N GLU A 278 -76.57 -51.47 1.87
CA GLU A 278 -75.73 -51.42 3.11
C GLU A 278 -75.42 -52.63 4.08
N THR A 279 -74.26 -52.48 4.77
CA THR A 279 -73.76 -53.05 6.07
C THR A 279 -72.72 -54.20 6.16
N GLU A 280 -71.87 -54.11 7.20
CA GLU A 280 -70.77 -55.02 7.63
C GLU A 280 -70.89 -55.36 9.14
N THR A 281 -70.21 -56.40 9.68
CA THR A 281 -70.05 -56.65 11.14
C THR A 281 -68.77 -57.42 11.52
N ASN A 282 -68.43 -57.46 12.83
CA ASN A 282 -67.20 -58.00 13.44
C ASN A 282 -67.49 -58.93 14.66
N PRO A 283 -66.70 -59.98 14.97
CA PRO A 283 -66.97 -60.90 16.10
C PRO A 283 -65.83 -61.08 17.14
N GLU A 284 -66.19 -61.42 18.39
CA GLU A 284 -65.30 -62.02 19.41
C GLU A 284 -66.14 -62.75 20.50
N GLY A 285 -65.68 -63.89 21.02
CA GLY A 285 -66.05 -64.37 22.38
C GLY A 285 -66.72 -65.77 22.57
N LEU A 286 -66.29 -66.42 23.66
CA LEU A 286 -66.98 -67.46 24.49
C LEU A 286 -67.08 -68.92 23.99
N GLY A 287 -67.31 -69.83 24.96
CA GLY A 287 -67.40 -71.29 24.83
C GLY A 287 -68.05 -71.94 26.06
N ASP A 288 -67.81 -73.25 26.27
CA ASP A 288 -68.34 -74.16 27.31
C ASP A 288 -69.86 -74.48 27.29
N GLU A 289 -70.23 -75.74 27.01
CA GLU A 289 -70.86 -76.67 27.99
C GLU A 289 -71.24 -78.05 27.40
N VAL A 290 -70.95 -79.12 28.16
CA VAL A 290 -71.74 -80.36 28.42
C VAL A 290 -72.43 -81.05 27.22
N GLU A 291 -71.90 -82.15 26.64
CA GLU A 291 -71.77 -83.52 27.18
C GLU A 291 -73.10 -84.32 27.29
N SER A 292 -73.28 -85.36 26.45
CA SER A 292 -74.35 -86.35 26.59
C SER A 292 -74.09 -87.65 25.82
N ALA A 293 -74.28 -88.79 26.50
CA ALA A 293 -74.45 -90.16 25.99
C ALA A 293 -73.35 -90.79 25.09
N ILE A 294 -72.62 -91.75 25.66
CA ILE A 294 -71.73 -92.70 24.97
C ILE A 294 -72.53 -93.91 24.48
N ASP A 295 -72.25 -94.43 23.28
CA ASP A 295 -72.38 -95.87 23.02
C ASP A 295 -71.40 -96.39 21.93
N GLN A 296 -70.40 -97.16 22.38
CA GLN A 296 -69.69 -98.29 21.73
C GLN A 296 -68.92 -98.12 20.38
N GLU A 297 -67.68 -98.65 20.39
CA GLU A 297 -66.85 -99.14 19.25
C GLU A 297 -66.23 -98.18 18.19
N GLN A 298 -65.85 -96.93 18.53
CA GLN A 298 -64.85 -96.14 17.74
C GLN A 298 -63.77 -95.46 18.61
N GLY A 299 -63.20 -96.21 19.56
CA GLY A 299 -62.44 -95.66 20.70
C GLY A 299 -60.93 -95.46 20.56
N ASN A 300 -60.32 -95.65 19.37
CA ASN A 300 -58.86 -95.53 19.20
C ASN A 300 -58.47 -94.42 18.21
N ASP A 301 -59.01 -94.47 16.99
CA ASP A 301 -58.63 -93.56 15.88
C ASP A 301 -58.95 -92.09 16.22
N ASN A 302 -60.16 -91.83 16.77
CA ASN A 302 -60.57 -90.53 17.30
C ASN A 302 -59.62 -89.94 18.35
N LYS A 303 -58.80 -90.77 19.02
CA LYS A 303 -57.84 -90.30 20.04
C LYS A 303 -56.52 -89.87 19.42
N GLU A 304 -56.08 -90.51 18.34
CA GLU A 304 -54.93 -90.04 17.56
C GLU A 304 -55.29 -88.80 16.74
N GLU A 305 -56.50 -88.74 16.16
CA GLU A 305 -57.00 -87.51 15.53
C GLU A 305 -57.15 -86.34 16.51
N LEU A 306 -57.58 -86.58 17.76
CA LEU A 306 -57.66 -85.52 18.78
C LEU A 306 -56.28 -85.01 19.20
N GLU A 307 -55.27 -85.88 19.32
CA GLU A 307 -53.89 -85.45 19.64
C GLU A 307 -53.20 -84.79 18.44
N LEU A 308 -53.47 -85.23 17.20
CA LEU A 308 -53.06 -84.51 15.99
C LEU A 308 -53.71 -83.13 15.93
N SER A 309 -55.03 -83.04 16.10
CA SER A 309 -55.78 -81.78 16.08
C SER A 309 -55.30 -80.80 17.17
N LYS A 310 -55.00 -81.28 18.39
CA LYS A 310 -54.34 -80.46 19.43
C LYS A 310 -52.96 -79.97 19.00
N LYS A 311 -52.16 -80.82 18.35
CA LYS A 311 -50.82 -80.47 17.90
C LYS A 311 -50.85 -79.45 16.77
N ASP A 312 -51.82 -79.56 15.87
CA ASP A 312 -52.09 -78.55 14.84
C ASP A 312 -52.67 -77.26 15.46
N LEU A 313 -53.43 -77.35 16.55
CA LEU A 313 -53.85 -76.18 17.34
C LEU A 313 -52.66 -75.48 18.01
N GLU A 314 -51.67 -76.22 18.53
CA GLU A 314 -50.43 -75.69 19.09
C GLU A 314 -49.54 -75.05 18.00
N VAL A 315 -49.47 -75.66 16.81
CA VAL A 315 -48.73 -75.14 15.65
C VAL A 315 -49.40 -73.89 15.07
N THR A 316 -50.73 -73.86 14.97
CA THR A 316 -51.48 -72.67 14.50
C THR A 316 -51.46 -71.54 15.53
N LYS A 317 -51.52 -71.85 16.83
CA LYS A 317 -51.35 -70.87 17.92
C LYS A 317 -49.94 -70.27 17.96
N SER A 318 -48.90 -71.08 17.78
CA SER A 318 -47.52 -70.56 17.68
C SER A 318 -47.28 -69.77 16.39
N HIS A 319 -47.92 -70.13 15.27
CA HIS A 319 -47.98 -69.26 14.10
C HIS A 319 -48.71 -67.94 14.37
N LEU A 320 -49.84 -67.96 15.10
CA LEU A 320 -50.59 -66.75 15.44
C LEU A 320 -49.79 -65.80 16.35
N GLU A 321 -49.06 -66.34 17.33
CA GLU A 321 -48.18 -65.53 18.18
C GLU A 321 -46.96 -64.98 17.39
N SER A 322 -46.47 -65.72 16.39
CA SER A 322 -45.43 -65.23 15.46
C SER A 322 -45.96 -64.12 14.56
N THR A 323 -47.09 -64.32 13.87
CA THR A 323 -47.67 -63.31 12.98
C THR A 323 -48.11 -62.06 13.74
N LYS A 324 -48.57 -62.20 14.99
CA LYS A 324 -48.79 -61.09 15.91
C LYS A 324 -47.49 -60.37 16.29
N SER A 325 -46.42 -61.11 16.60
CA SER A 325 -45.10 -60.51 16.88
C SER A 325 -44.55 -59.74 15.66
N ASP A 326 -44.77 -60.25 14.45
CA ASP A 326 -44.37 -59.61 13.20
C ASP A 326 -45.31 -58.45 12.81
N LEU A 327 -46.59 -58.48 13.23
CA LEU A 327 -47.51 -57.35 13.14
C LEU A 327 -47.13 -56.22 14.12
N GLU A 328 -46.70 -56.56 15.34
CA GLU A 328 -46.20 -55.59 16.31
C GLU A 328 -44.86 -54.96 15.85
N ARG A 329 -43.97 -55.75 15.23
CA ARG A 329 -42.76 -55.24 14.56
C ARG A 329 -43.09 -54.29 13.41
N THR A 330 -43.87 -54.74 12.43
CA THR A 330 -44.23 -53.92 11.26
C THR A 330 -45.02 -52.67 11.65
N LYS A 331 -45.81 -52.71 12.73
CA LYS A 331 -46.41 -51.51 13.33
C LYS A 331 -45.35 -50.57 13.92
N SER A 332 -44.37 -51.07 14.68
CA SER A 332 -43.26 -50.26 15.21
C SER A 332 -42.42 -49.64 14.09
N ASP A 333 -42.21 -50.36 12.99
CA ASP A 333 -41.52 -49.85 11.79
C ASP A 333 -42.36 -48.77 11.09
N LEU A 334 -43.68 -48.91 11.07
CA LEU A 334 -44.61 -47.90 10.57
C LEU A 334 -44.58 -46.62 11.45
N GLU A 335 -44.53 -46.77 12.77
CA GLU A 335 -44.41 -45.64 13.73
C GLU A 335 -43.04 -44.94 13.63
N SER A 336 -41.95 -45.67 13.36
CA SER A 336 -40.64 -45.06 13.04
C SER A 336 -40.68 -44.31 11.71
N THR A 337 -41.13 -44.95 10.62
CA THR A 337 -41.13 -44.36 9.27
C THR A 337 -42.09 -43.17 9.13
N THR A 338 -43.21 -43.16 9.87
CA THR A 338 -44.09 -41.98 9.97
C THR A 338 -43.45 -40.83 10.75
N SER A 339 -42.71 -41.13 11.83
CA SER A 339 -41.93 -40.12 12.57
C SER A 339 -40.81 -39.51 11.70
N GLU A 340 -40.11 -40.33 10.91
CA GLU A 340 -39.10 -39.90 9.94
C GLU A 340 -39.71 -39.06 8.80
N LEU A 341 -40.92 -39.42 8.34
CA LEU A 341 -41.68 -38.62 7.38
C LEU A 341 -42.08 -37.25 7.94
N GLU A 342 -42.42 -37.14 9.22
CA GLU A 342 -42.74 -35.86 9.84
C GLU A 342 -41.48 -34.99 10.04
N ILE A 343 -40.35 -35.58 10.44
CA ILE A 343 -39.06 -34.87 10.53
C ILE A 343 -38.62 -34.36 9.15
N THR A 344 -38.69 -35.19 8.11
CA THR A 344 -38.31 -34.79 6.74
C THR A 344 -39.27 -33.76 6.14
N LYS A 345 -40.57 -33.85 6.42
CA LYS A 345 -41.56 -32.83 6.07
C LYS A 345 -41.26 -31.48 6.73
N ASN A 346 -40.95 -31.46 8.02
CA ASN A 346 -40.61 -30.22 8.75
C ASN A 346 -39.28 -29.61 8.24
N ALA A 347 -38.30 -30.43 7.87
CA ALA A 347 -37.08 -29.97 7.21
C ALA A 347 -37.35 -29.38 5.81
N LEU A 348 -38.28 -29.98 5.05
CA LEU A 348 -38.70 -29.48 3.74
C LEU A 348 -39.49 -28.16 3.84
N GLU A 349 -40.29 -27.97 4.89
CA GLU A 349 -40.97 -26.71 5.14
C GLU A 349 -39.99 -25.59 5.55
N ASN A 350 -39.04 -25.88 6.45
CA ASN A 350 -38.00 -24.92 6.85
C ASN A 350 -37.12 -24.50 5.67
N THR A 351 -36.60 -25.44 4.88
CA THR A 351 -35.85 -25.11 3.65
C THR A 351 -36.72 -24.39 2.62
N GLY A 352 -38.03 -24.66 2.58
CA GLY A 352 -39.02 -23.90 1.80
C GLY A 352 -39.29 -22.47 2.31
N LEU A 353 -38.99 -22.15 3.57
CA LEU A 353 -39.02 -20.79 4.13
C LEU A 353 -37.70 -20.06 3.86
N GLU A 354 -36.56 -20.72 4.06
CA GLU A 354 -35.23 -20.17 3.70
C GLU A 354 -35.16 -19.83 2.21
N LEU A 355 -35.65 -20.72 1.33
CA LEU A 355 -35.74 -20.47 -0.11
C LEU A 355 -36.62 -19.25 -0.45
N LYS A 356 -37.64 -18.94 0.35
CA LYS A 356 -38.46 -17.72 0.19
C LYS A 356 -37.66 -16.48 0.61
N SER A 357 -36.93 -16.51 1.74
CA SER A 357 -36.07 -15.40 2.19
C SER A 357 -35.00 -15.09 1.15
N VAL A 358 -34.23 -16.10 0.74
CA VAL A 358 -33.21 -15.99 -0.31
C VAL A 358 -33.80 -15.49 -1.63
N LYS A 359 -35.04 -15.85 -1.97
CA LYS A 359 -35.73 -15.35 -3.17
C LYS A 359 -36.17 -13.89 -3.05
N SER A 360 -36.55 -13.40 -1.87
CA SER A 360 -36.77 -11.96 -1.61
C SER A 360 -35.45 -11.18 -1.62
N GLU A 361 -34.38 -11.71 -1.02
CA GLU A 361 -33.05 -11.10 -1.01
C GLU A 361 -32.44 -11.04 -2.42
N LEU A 362 -32.56 -12.12 -3.21
CA LEU A 362 -32.17 -12.14 -4.62
C LEU A 362 -32.98 -11.14 -5.45
N ARG A 363 -34.26 -10.92 -5.10
CA ARG A 363 -35.11 -9.93 -5.76
C ARG A 363 -34.66 -8.50 -5.45
N THR A 364 -34.45 -8.15 -4.18
CA THR A 364 -33.96 -6.81 -3.82
C THR A 364 -32.53 -6.58 -4.30
N ALA A 365 -31.69 -7.61 -4.33
CA ALA A 365 -30.36 -7.57 -4.95
C ALA A 365 -30.45 -7.31 -6.46
N LYS A 366 -31.40 -7.94 -7.17
CA LYS A 366 -31.64 -7.67 -8.60
C LYS A 366 -32.17 -6.25 -8.84
N GLU A 367 -33.17 -5.82 -8.08
CA GLU A 367 -33.75 -4.47 -8.21
C GLU A 367 -32.68 -3.39 -7.91
N ASN A 368 -31.79 -3.63 -6.94
CA ASN A 368 -30.61 -2.79 -6.70
C ASN A 368 -29.53 -2.86 -7.80
N LEU A 369 -29.35 -4.02 -8.45
CA LEU A 369 -28.43 -4.15 -9.60
C LEU A 369 -28.96 -3.37 -10.80
N GLU A 370 -30.25 -3.47 -11.07
CA GLU A 370 -30.95 -2.80 -12.18
C GLU A 370 -30.93 -1.27 -12.02
N MET A 371 -31.11 -0.75 -10.78
CA MET A 371 -30.87 0.67 -10.48
C MET A 371 -29.40 1.09 -10.66
N LYS A 372 -28.42 0.24 -10.28
CA LYS A 372 -26.99 0.53 -10.48
C LYS A 372 -26.58 0.48 -11.95
N GLU A 373 -27.18 -0.41 -12.74
CA GLU A 373 -26.95 -0.50 -14.18
C GLU A 373 -27.52 0.73 -14.91
N GLN A 374 -28.70 1.21 -14.50
CA GLN A 374 -29.26 2.46 -15.00
C GLN A 374 -28.41 3.68 -14.60
N LEU A 375 -27.98 3.79 -13.33
CA LEU A 375 -27.06 4.85 -12.89
C LEU A 375 -25.72 4.81 -13.65
N PHE A 376 -25.16 3.62 -13.89
CA PHE A 376 -23.93 3.46 -14.67
C PHE A 376 -24.13 3.90 -16.12
N LYS A 377 -25.28 3.59 -16.72
CA LYS A 377 -25.64 4.02 -18.08
C LYS A 377 -25.83 5.53 -18.20
N ASP A 378 -26.42 6.17 -17.20
CA ASP A 378 -26.59 7.63 -17.16
C ASP A 378 -25.24 8.33 -16.92
N LEU A 379 -24.37 7.77 -16.08
CA LEU A 379 -22.99 8.25 -15.90
C LEU A 379 -22.14 8.06 -17.17
N GLN A 380 -22.29 6.94 -17.87
CA GLN A 380 -21.66 6.68 -19.17
C GLN A 380 -22.10 7.72 -20.21
N GLN A 381 -23.41 8.02 -20.29
CA GLN A 381 -23.95 9.03 -21.20
C GLN A 381 -23.44 10.45 -20.86
N LYS A 382 -23.35 10.81 -19.57
CA LYS A 382 -22.74 12.09 -19.14
C LYS A 382 -21.24 12.16 -19.44
N LEU A 383 -20.52 11.06 -19.28
CA LEU A 383 -19.08 10.96 -19.59
C LEU A 383 -18.82 11.11 -21.10
N ASP A 384 -19.61 10.48 -21.95
CA ASP A 384 -19.50 10.61 -23.40
C ASP A 384 -19.98 11.99 -23.90
N GLY A 385 -20.92 12.62 -23.18
CA GLY A 385 -21.24 14.04 -23.33
C GLY A 385 -20.04 14.96 -23.03
N SER A 386 -19.34 14.75 -21.91
CA SER A 386 -18.13 15.52 -21.55
C SER A 386 -17.07 15.44 -22.64
N LYS A 387 -16.74 14.24 -23.13
CA LYS A 387 -15.73 14.03 -24.20
C LYS A 387 -16.04 14.83 -25.48
N ASN A 388 -17.32 15.01 -25.81
CA ASN A 388 -17.72 15.80 -26.96
C ASN A 388 -17.54 17.31 -26.70
N LEU A 389 -17.83 17.81 -25.49
CA LEU A 389 -17.48 19.18 -25.10
C LEU A 389 -15.97 19.41 -25.11
N ASP A 390 -15.18 18.47 -24.58
CA ASP A 390 -13.70 18.52 -24.62
C ASP A 390 -13.18 18.66 -26.06
N GLN A 391 -13.67 17.82 -26.99
CA GLN A 391 -13.28 17.86 -28.40
C GLN A 391 -13.68 19.19 -29.08
N GLU A 392 -14.86 19.73 -28.79
CA GLU A 392 -15.27 21.03 -29.32
C GLU A 392 -14.46 22.20 -28.73
N ILE A 393 -14.09 22.15 -27.45
CA ILE A 393 -13.21 23.15 -26.82
C ILE A 393 -11.81 23.10 -27.44
N ILE A 394 -11.27 21.91 -27.72
CA ILE A 394 -9.98 21.74 -28.42
C ILE A 394 -10.07 22.27 -29.86
N ALA A 395 -11.16 21.98 -30.58
CA ALA A 395 -11.39 22.50 -31.93
C ALA A 395 -11.42 24.04 -31.94
N LEU A 396 -12.25 24.66 -31.09
CA LEU A 396 -12.36 26.11 -30.95
C LEU A 396 -11.02 26.75 -30.54
N LYS A 397 -10.25 26.13 -29.65
CA LYS A 397 -8.91 26.61 -29.27
C LYS A 397 -7.93 26.61 -30.45
N THR A 398 -7.92 25.55 -31.27
CA THR A 398 -7.06 25.52 -32.48
C THR A 398 -7.56 26.39 -33.63
N GLU A 399 -8.83 26.82 -33.65
CA GLU A 399 -9.30 27.84 -34.60
C GLU A 399 -8.98 29.26 -34.13
N LEU A 400 -9.12 29.53 -32.83
CA LEU A 400 -8.71 30.77 -32.18
C LEU A 400 -7.22 31.05 -32.38
N GLU A 401 -6.35 30.05 -32.16
CA GLU A 401 -4.90 30.16 -32.35
C GLU A 401 -4.52 30.48 -33.80
N LYS A 402 -5.18 29.86 -34.79
CA LYS A 402 -4.98 30.17 -36.22
C LYS A 402 -5.39 31.60 -36.54
N ALA A 403 -6.55 32.04 -36.05
CA ALA A 403 -7.04 33.41 -36.27
C ALA A 403 -6.13 34.46 -35.63
N GLN A 404 -5.63 34.21 -34.43
CA GLN A 404 -4.65 35.04 -33.74
C GLN A 404 -3.34 35.13 -34.53
N SER A 405 -2.80 34.01 -35.03
CA SER A 405 -1.60 34.02 -35.88
C SER A 405 -1.78 34.84 -37.16
N VAL A 406 -2.96 34.78 -37.81
CA VAL A 406 -3.26 35.57 -39.00
C VAL A 406 -3.37 37.07 -38.67
N LYS A 407 -4.01 37.44 -37.55
CA LYS A 407 -4.05 38.82 -37.04
C LYS A 407 -2.64 39.35 -36.78
N ASP A 408 -1.79 38.60 -36.10
CA ASP A 408 -0.45 39.06 -35.71
C ASP A 408 0.47 39.19 -36.93
N GLN A 409 0.33 38.30 -37.94
CA GLN A 409 0.97 38.46 -39.25
C GLN A 409 0.49 39.72 -39.99
N ALA A 410 -0.81 40.05 -39.92
CA ALA A 410 -1.36 41.26 -40.52
C ALA A 410 -0.85 42.54 -39.83
N GLU A 411 -0.74 42.54 -38.50
CA GLU A 411 -0.16 43.66 -37.72
C GLU A 411 1.35 43.84 -38.02
N VAL A 412 2.11 42.77 -38.19
CA VAL A 412 3.52 42.81 -38.64
C VAL A 412 3.66 43.27 -40.09
N ALA A 413 2.69 43.00 -40.96
CA ALA A 413 2.67 43.54 -42.33
C ALA A 413 2.32 45.03 -42.35
N ASN A 414 1.33 45.44 -41.57
CA ASN A 414 0.84 46.81 -41.47
C ASN A 414 1.91 47.73 -40.87
N THR A 415 2.60 47.32 -39.80
CA THR A 415 3.72 48.09 -39.21
C THR A 415 4.88 48.32 -40.19
N LYS A 416 5.23 47.35 -41.04
CA LYS A 416 6.23 47.55 -42.11
C LYS A 416 5.78 48.61 -43.11
N ILE A 417 4.55 48.52 -43.59
CA ILE A 417 3.97 49.49 -44.53
C ILE A 417 3.87 50.87 -43.87
N GLN A 418 3.58 50.96 -42.57
CA GLN A 418 3.64 52.20 -41.79
C GLN A 418 5.06 52.82 -41.81
N THR A 419 6.13 52.02 -41.69
CA THR A 419 7.51 52.53 -41.77
C THR A 419 7.93 52.97 -43.18
N GLU A 420 7.47 52.28 -44.23
CA GLU A 420 7.66 52.70 -45.64
C GLU A 420 6.94 54.05 -45.92
N LEU A 421 5.76 54.22 -45.34
CA LEU A 421 4.93 55.43 -45.43
C LEU A 421 5.58 56.60 -44.66
N GLU A 422 6.15 56.37 -43.49
CA GLU A 422 6.85 57.41 -42.73
C GLU A 422 8.20 57.80 -43.37
N ALA A 423 8.91 56.84 -44.00
CA ALA A 423 10.09 57.11 -44.81
C ALA A 423 9.77 57.99 -46.03
N THR A 424 8.78 57.61 -46.84
CA THR A 424 8.34 58.40 -48.02
C THR A 424 7.78 59.77 -47.63
N ARG A 425 7.13 59.91 -46.46
CA ARG A 425 6.77 61.21 -45.87
C ARG A 425 8.00 62.07 -45.53
N SER A 426 9.09 61.46 -45.05
CA SER A 426 10.34 62.15 -44.74
C SER A 426 11.04 62.65 -46.02
N GLU A 427 11.14 61.79 -47.05
CA GLU A 427 11.68 62.16 -48.35
C GLU A 427 10.90 63.29 -49.02
N LEU A 428 9.56 63.22 -48.98
CA LEU A 428 8.68 64.27 -49.51
C LEU A 428 8.91 65.61 -48.80
N LYS A 429 9.06 65.62 -47.46
CA LYS A 429 9.39 66.83 -46.68
C LYS A 429 10.76 67.39 -47.07
N GLY A 430 11.78 66.53 -47.21
CA GLY A 430 13.12 66.93 -47.64
C GLY A 430 13.11 67.61 -49.01
N LEU A 431 12.42 67.03 -49.98
CA LEU A 431 12.26 67.60 -51.32
C LEU A 431 11.44 68.90 -51.33
N GLN A 432 10.38 69.01 -50.52
CA GLN A 432 9.61 70.25 -50.37
C GLN A 432 10.44 71.39 -49.77
N ASN A 433 11.29 71.11 -48.78
CA ASN A 433 12.21 72.10 -48.20
C ASN A 433 13.24 72.57 -49.23
N LEU A 434 13.84 71.66 -50.00
CA LEU A 434 14.74 72.02 -51.12
C LEU A 434 14.02 72.86 -52.19
N GLN A 435 12.74 72.58 -52.46
CA GLN A 435 11.95 73.35 -53.43
C GLN A 435 11.61 74.76 -52.92
N LEU A 436 11.44 74.94 -51.61
CA LEU A 436 11.32 76.25 -50.95
C LEU A 436 12.65 77.03 -50.97
N GLU A 437 13.77 76.36 -50.70
CA GLU A 437 15.12 76.96 -50.72
C GLU A 437 15.50 77.43 -52.12
N VAL A 438 15.29 76.62 -53.16
CA VAL A 438 15.46 77.03 -54.57
C VAL A 438 14.54 78.20 -54.93
N LYS A 439 13.32 78.27 -54.38
CA LYS A 439 12.41 79.42 -54.59
C LYS A 439 12.92 80.69 -53.91
N GLN A 440 13.47 80.60 -52.70
CA GLN A 440 14.09 81.72 -51.99
C GLN A 440 15.33 82.24 -52.72
N LEU A 441 16.22 81.34 -53.17
CA LEU A 441 17.38 81.69 -53.99
C LEU A 441 16.97 82.36 -55.31
N LYS A 442 15.86 81.92 -55.93
CA LYS A 442 15.33 82.55 -57.15
C LYS A 442 14.80 83.96 -56.91
N MET A 443 14.25 84.26 -55.73
CA MET A 443 13.87 85.62 -55.33
C MET A 443 15.12 86.49 -55.07
N ALA A 444 16.08 85.99 -54.29
CA ALA A 444 17.33 86.71 -54.01
C ALA A 444 18.15 87.04 -55.27
N ALA A 445 18.12 86.15 -56.28
CA ALA A 445 18.74 86.40 -57.59
C ALA A 445 17.97 87.41 -58.47
N GLN A 446 16.74 87.75 -58.13
CA GLN A 446 15.89 88.70 -58.87
C GLN A 446 16.03 90.15 -58.35
N ASP A 447 16.53 90.33 -57.12
CA ASP A 447 16.83 91.64 -56.51
C ASP A 447 18.28 92.13 -56.76
N ALA A 448 19.08 91.37 -57.51
CA ALA A 448 20.50 91.65 -57.76
C ALA A 448 20.73 92.61 -58.94
N VAL A 449 21.49 93.68 -58.71
CA VAL A 449 21.87 94.70 -59.73
C VAL A 449 22.96 94.15 -60.67
N PRO A 450 22.91 94.41 -62.00
CA PRO A 450 23.83 93.83 -62.97
C PRO A 450 25.32 94.20 -62.73
N SER A 451 26.09 93.18 -62.37
CA SER A 451 27.57 93.12 -62.39
C SER A 451 28.01 91.92 -63.25
N ALA A 452 29.30 91.79 -63.55
CA ALA A 452 29.84 90.73 -64.41
C ALA A 452 29.56 89.29 -63.90
N ASP A 453 29.33 89.11 -62.59
CA ASP A 453 28.93 87.83 -62.00
C ASP A 453 27.52 87.36 -62.43
N HIS A 454 26.68 88.26 -62.99
CA HIS A 454 25.28 88.00 -63.28
C HIS A 454 25.09 86.85 -64.31
N ASP A 455 25.89 86.80 -65.38
CA ASP A 455 25.74 85.72 -66.38
C ASP A 455 26.22 84.36 -65.85
N LEU A 456 27.21 84.34 -64.93
CA LEU A 456 27.64 83.10 -64.26
C LEU A 456 26.64 82.64 -63.18
N LEU A 457 25.91 83.58 -62.55
CA LEU A 457 24.71 83.27 -61.77
C LEU A 457 23.59 82.69 -62.64
N LYS A 458 23.41 83.21 -63.86
CA LYS A 458 22.31 82.88 -64.78
C LYS A 458 22.47 81.50 -65.42
N GLU A 459 23.70 81.09 -65.73
CA GLU A 459 24.02 79.71 -66.12
C GLU A 459 23.71 78.73 -64.98
N LYS A 460 24.15 79.05 -63.74
CA LYS A 460 23.77 78.30 -62.53
C LYS A 460 22.25 78.30 -62.29
N LEU A 461 21.54 79.38 -62.63
CA LEU A 461 20.09 79.46 -62.53
C LEU A 461 19.39 78.54 -63.55
N GLN A 462 19.93 78.41 -64.77
CA GLN A 462 19.41 77.46 -65.76
C GLN A 462 19.63 76.00 -65.33
N THR A 463 20.80 75.65 -64.79
CA THR A 463 21.04 74.28 -64.27
C THR A 463 20.22 73.99 -63.02
N LEU A 464 20.05 74.95 -62.11
CA LEU A 464 19.11 74.83 -60.99
C LEU A 464 17.65 74.77 -61.43
N GLU A 465 17.28 75.36 -62.57
CA GLU A 465 15.90 75.29 -63.08
C GLU A 465 15.60 73.98 -63.81
N THR A 466 16.58 73.35 -64.47
CA THR A 466 16.41 71.97 -64.97
C THR A 466 16.38 70.97 -63.81
N GLU A 467 17.23 71.13 -62.79
CA GLU A 467 17.12 70.35 -61.54
C GLU A 467 15.80 70.57 -60.79
N SER A 468 15.28 71.81 -60.77
CA SER A 468 13.99 72.11 -60.15
C SER A 468 12.84 71.36 -60.85
N LYS A 469 12.88 71.28 -62.19
CA LYS A 469 11.89 70.53 -62.98
C LYS A 469 12.00 69.01 -62.75
N THR A 470 13.20 68.43 -62.65
CA THR A 470 13.34 66.99 -62.34
C THR A 470 12.95 66.67 -60.90
N LYS A 471 13.35 67.49 -59.92
CA LYS A 471 12.93 67.37 -58.51
C LYS A 471 11.41 67.54 -58.34
N SER A 472 10.77 68.43 -59.11
CA SER A 472 9.30 68.58 -59.11
C SER A 472 8.58 67.32 -59.62
N ALA A 473 9.06 66.72 -60.71
CA ALA A 473 8.52 65.45 -61.21
C ALA A 473 8.76 64.27 -60.25
N GLN A 474 9.85 64.32 -59.47
CA GLN A 474 10.13 63.36 -58.41
C GLN A 474 9.16 63.52 -57.22
N THR A 475 8.83 64.75 -56.81
CA THR A 475 7.83 64.98 -55.75
C THR A 475 6.43 64.52 -56.14
N GLU A 476 6.01 64.65 -57.41
CA GLU A 476 4.70 64.15 -57.86
C GLU A 476 4.60 62.62 -57.81
N ARG A 477 5.69 61.90 -58.14
CA ARG A 477 5.76 60.44 -58.03
C ARG A 477 5.66 59.99 -56.57
N ILE A 478 6.52 60.51 -55.70
CA ILE A 478 6.53 60.17 -54.26
C ILE A 478 5.19 60.53 -53.59
N ALA A 479 4.52 61.61 -54.01
CA ALA A 479 3.18 61.95 -53.54
C ALA A 479 2.08 60.98 -54.03
N GLY A 480 2.27 60.33 -55.19
CA GLY A 480 1.44 59.23 -55.67
C GLY A 480 1.67 57.94 -54.88
N ASP A 481 2.94 57.55 -54.70
CA ASP A 481 3.34 56.35 -53.95
C ASP A 481 2.88 56.43 -52.50
N LYS A 482 3.04 57.60 -51.86
CA LYS A 482 2.48 57.90 -50.53
C LYS A 482 0.97 57.64 -50.45
N LYS A 483 0.18 58.08 -51.44
CA LYS A 483 -1.28 57.85 -51.46
C LYS A 483 -1.63 56.37 -51.62
N ALA A 484 -0.85 55.63 -52.40
CA ALA A 484 -1.02 54.18 -52.53
C ALA A 484 -0.70 53.44 -51.22
N LEU A 485 0.34 53.86 -50.49
CA LEU A 485 0.66 53.37 -49.15
C LEU A 485 -0.42 53.72 -48.12
N GLU A 486 -0.90 54.97 -48.09
CA GLU A 486 -1.98 55.41 -47.19
C GLU A 486 -3.28 54.60 -47.42
N ALA A 487 -3.66 54.34 -48.67
CA ALA A 487 -4.81 53.48 -48.99
C ALA A 487 -4.60 52.00 -48.61
N LYS A 488 -3.35 51.52 -48.57
CA LYS A 488 -3.01 50.14 -48.20
C LYS A 488 -3.07 49.92 -46.68
N VAL A 489 -2.60 50.89 -45.90
CA VAL A 489 -2.76 50.93 -44.43
C VAL A 489 -4.23 50.95 -44.05
N GLU A 490 -5.04 51.80 -44.69
CA GLU A 490 -6.50 51.89 -44.44
C GLU A 490 -7.18 50.52 -44.62
N LYS A 491 -6.83 49.80 -45.69
CA LYS A 491 -7.35 48.45 -45.98
C LYS A 491 -6.92 47.42 -44.93
N GLN A 492 -5.65 47.39 -44.54
CA GLN A 492 -5.16 46.44 -43.53
C GLN A 492 -5.71 46.71 -42.13
N ASN A 493 -5.87 47.97 -41.74
CA ASN A 493 -6.54 48.35 -40.49
C ASN A 493 -7.97 47.79 -40.42
N LYS A 494 -8.70 47.80 -41.54
CA LYS A 494 -10.04 47.20 -41.63
C LYS A 494 -10.00 45.68 -41.48
N GLU A 495 -9.09 45.01 -42.18
CA GLU A 495 -8.93 43.54 -42.10
C GLU A 495 -8.54 43.07 -40.69
N ILE A 496 -7.64 43.78 -40.01
CA ILE A 496 -7.27 43.53 -38.60
C ILE A 496 -8.47 43.75 -37.67
N SER A 497 -9.28 44.78 -37.90
CA SER A 497 -10.51 45.04 -37.14
C SER A 497 -11.54 43.92 -37.31
N GLU A 498 -11.73 43.41 -38.53
CA GLU A 498 -12.64 42.31 -38.81
C GLU A 498 -12.17 41.00 -38.14
N LEU A 499 -10.87 40.66 -38.22
CA LEU A 499 -10.28 39.52 -37.51
C LEU A 499 -10.43 39.63 -35.98
N LYS A 500 -10.18 40.81 -35.40
CA LYS A 500 -10.31 41.06 -33.96
C LYS A 500 -11.75 40.87 -33.45
N ASN A 501 -12.74 41.22 -34.27
CA ASN A 501 -14.15 40.98 -33.94
C ASN A 501 -14.52 39.49 -33.98
N GLU A 502 -13.89 38.68 -34.84
CA GLU A 502 -14.15 37.24 -34.93
C GLU A 502 -13.45 36.45 -33.81
N ILE A 503 -12.20 36.81 -33.48
CA ILE A 503 -11.49 36.32 -32.28
C ILE A 503 -12.36 36.54 -31.04
N GLY A 504 -12.88 37.76 -30.85
CA GLY A 504 -13.82 38.11 -29.79
C GLY A 504 -15.21 37.45 -29.89
N ARG A 505 -15.54 36.69 -30.93
CA ARG A 505 -16.70 35.77 -30.96
C ARG A 505 -16.30 34.37 -30.49
N MET A 506 -15.20 33.84 -31.00
CA MET A 506 -14.68 32.52 -30.63
C MET A 506 -14.36 32.43 -29.13
N GLU A 507 -13.73 33.46 -28.54
CA GLU A 507 -13.46 33.54 -27.09
C GLU A 507 -14.74 33.40 -26.23
N ARG A 508 -15.85 34.01 -26.65
CA ARG A 508 -17.13 33.94 -25.94
C ARG A 508 -17.82 32.58 -26.11
N SER A 509 -17.69 31.97 -27.28
CA SER A 509 -18.19 30.60 -27.54
C SER A 509 -17.45 29.58 -26.67
N LEU A 510 -16.12 29.68 -26.65
CA LEU A 510 -15.20 28.87 -25.85
C LEU A 510 -15.54 28.99 -24.35
N LEU A 511 -15.69 30.21 -23.82
CA LEU A 511 -16.02 30.46 -22.41
C LEU A 511 -17.38 29.86 -21.98
N GLU A 512 -18.39 29.85 -22.85
CA GLU A 512 -19.68 29.22 -22.54
C GLU A 512 -19.59 27.68 -22.63
N ARG A 513 -18.77 27.13 -23.54
CA ARG A 513 -18.52 25.68 -23.62
C ARG A 513 -17.73 25.18 -22.39
N GLU A 514 -16.73 25.92 -21.93
CA GLU A 514 -16.01 25.63 -20.69
C GLU A 514 -16.93 25.67 -19.45
N LYS A 515 -17.79 26.69 -19.32
CA LYS A 515 -18.80 26.75 -18.24
C LYS A 515 -19.81 25.60 -18.26
N GLN A 516 -20.13 25.06 -19.43
CA GLN A 516 -20.97 23.87 -19.54
C GLN A 516 -20.24 22.62 -19.04
N LEU A 517 -18.93 22.53 -19.27
CA LEU A 517 -18.08 21.46 -18.74
C LEU A 517 -17.89 21.59 -17.22
N GLU A 518 -17.65 22.80 -16.70
CA GLU A 518 -17.64 23.07 -15.24
C GLU A 518 -18.94 22.64 -14.56
N ARG A 519 -20.11 22.95 -15.14
CA ARG A 519 -21.43 22.51 -14.62
C ARG A 519 -21.52 20.98 -14.57
N LEU A 520 -21.08 20.26 -15.61
CA LEU A 520 -21.07 18.80 -15.62
C LEU A 520 -20.10 18.22 -14.57
N HIS A 521 -18.98 18.90 -14.27
CA HIS A 521 -18.09 18.52 -13.18
C HIS A 521 -18.68 18.78 -11.79
N THR A 522 -19.33 19.92 -11.54
CA THR A 522 -19.98 20.18 -10.24
C THR A 522 -21.17 19.26 -9.98
N GLU A 523 -21.95 18.95 -11.02
CA GLU A 523 -23.05 17.97 -10.94
C GLU A 523 -22.52 16.55 -10.67
N LYS A 524 -21.37 16.17 -11.25
CA LYS A 524 -20.69 14.90 -10.97
C LYS A 524 -20.22 14.80 -9.51
N ILE A 525 -19.70 15.89 -8.93
CA ILE A 525 -19.29 15.91 -7.52
C ILE A 525 -20.51 15.74 -6.62
N SER A 526 -21.57 16.54 -6.86
CA SER A 526 -22.82 16.44 -6.09
C SER A 526 -23.46 15.04 -6.14
N ALA A 527 -23.42 14.38 -7.29
CA ALA A 527 -23.94 13.01 -7.47
C ALA A 527 -23.06 11.92 -6.83
N GLN A 528 -21.86 12.26 -6.35
CA GLN A 528 -20.93 11.31 -5.72
C GLN A 528 -20.93 11.42 -4.18
N ASP A 529 -21.36 12.56 -3.62
CA ASP A 529 -21.51 12.76 -2.17
C ASP A 529 -22.85 12.24 -1.60
N GLU A 530 -23.95 12.20 -2.38
CA GLU A 530 -25.27 11.72 -1.90
C GLU A 530 -25.32 10.22 -1.51
N VAL A 531 -24.22 9.47 -1.68
CA VAL A 531 -24.09 8.06 -1.25
C VAL A 531 -23.49 7.96 0.17
N SER A 532 -23.30 9.07 0.89
CA SER A 532 -22.86 9.05 2.30
C SER A 532 -23.45 10.17 3.16
N THR A 533 -23.83 9.79 4.39
CA THR A 533 -24.44 10.63 5.45
C THR A 533 -25.88 11.10 5.23
N SER A 534 -26.78 10.58 6.07
CA SER A 534 -28.12 11.12 6.28
C SER A 534 -28.57 10.98 7.74
N GLU A 535 -27.89 11.68 8.66
CA GLU A 535 -28.42 11.92 10.01
C GLU A 535 -28.06 13.32 10.55
N LYS A 536 -29.12 14.10 10.81
CA LYS A 536 -29.32 15.05 11.93
C LYS A 536 -28.76 16.49 11.94
N ASP A 537 -29.70 17.38 12.24
CA ASP A 537 -29.68 18.47 13.24
C ASP A 537 -28.91 19.78 12.99
N THR A 538 -29.58 20.67 12.24
CA THR A 538 -30.05 22.01 12.64
C THR A 538 -29.29 22.88 13.68
N GLN A 539 -29.15 24.17 13.33
CA GLN A 539 -28.93 25.36 14.21
C GLN A 539 -27.53 25.43 14.88
N THR A 540 -26.90 26.60 15.09
CA THR A 540 -27.40 27.98 15.30
C THR A 540 -26.58 29.07 14.59
N LYS A 541 -27.15 30.28 14.49
CA LYS A 541 -26.38 31.55 14.43
C LYS A 541 -26.29 32.16 15.84
N ASP A 542 -25.21 32.86 16.18
CA ASP A 542 -25.23 34.34 16.28
C ASP A 542 -23.90 34.97 16.76
N VAL A 543 -23.51 36.03 16.05
CA VAL A 543 -23.09 37.41 16.48
C VAL A 543 -22.32 37.64 17.81
N VAL A 544 -21.49 38.70 17.80
CA VAL A 544 -21.14 39.66 18.90
C VAL A 544 -19.63 39.83 19.20
N GLN A 545 -19.00 40.73 18.43
CA GLN A 545 -18.46 42.03 18.89
C GLN A 545 -17.44 42.14 20.05
N LYS A 546 -16.30 42.81 19.74
CA LYS A 546 -15.40 43.69 20.54
C LYS A 546 -15.38 43.64 22.09
N VAL A 547 -14.16 43.66 22.63
CA VAL A 547 -13.61 44.67 23.58
C VAL A 547 -12.06 44.59 23.41
N VAL A 548 -11.26 45.64 23.12
CA VAL A 548 -11.10 47.03 23.62
C VAL A 548 -10.03 47.15 24.71
N ASP A 549 -9.06 48.03 24.43
CA ASP A 549 -8.02 48.66 25.27
C ASP A 549 -7.03 47.79 26.08
N THR A 550 -5.72 48.04 25.86
CA THR A 550 -4.84 48.59 26.91
C THR A 550 -3.56 49.20 26.33
N GLU A 551 -3.06 50.21 27.06
CA GLU A 551 -1.70 50.80 27.19
C GLU A 551 -0.54 50.36 26.26
N GLY A 552 0.41 51.22 25.88
CA GLY A 552 0.57 52.64 26.23
C GLY A 552 2.04 53.06 26.42
N SER A 553 2.39 54.25 25.96
CA SER A 553 3.66 54.98 26.25
C SER A 553 4.98 54.31 25.86
N LEU A 554 5.64 54.84 24.83
CA LEU A 554 6.98 55.43 24.99
C LEU A 554 7.27 56.46 23.89
N LYS A 555 7.58 57.70 24.30
CA LYS A 555 8.28 58.70 23.48
C LYS A 555 9.73 58.75 23.95
N ASP A 556 10.69 59.06 23.07
CA ASP A 556 11.21 60.44 22.93
C ASP A 556 12.54 60.58 22.14
N ASN A 557 12.64 61.69 21.41
CA ASN A 557 13.84 62.51 21.09
C ASN A 557 15.13 61.92 20.46
N ILE A 558 15.49 62.47 19.28
CA ILE A 558 16.71 63.27 18.92
C ILE A 558 16.78 63.32 17.38
N LYS A 559 16.79 64.43 16.60
CA LYS A 559 16.93 65.89 16.79
C LYS A 559 18.34 66.52 16.62
N ALA A 560 18.74 66.71 15.35
CA ALA A 560 19.62 67.77 14.79
C ALA A 560 19.36 67.82 13.26
N ASP A 561 19.26 68.94 12.53
CA ASP A 561 20.12 70.14 12.36
C ASP A 561 21.44 69.83 11.59
N ILE A 562 21.90 70.58 10.55
CA ILE A 562 21.39 71.82 9.90
C ILE A 562 22.10 72.06 8.52
N GLN A 563 21.56 72.95 7.64
CA GLN A 563 22.20 73.59 6.45
C GLN A 563 22.58 72.71 5.21
N ASP A 564 22.67 73.22 3.97
CA ASP A 564 22.37 74.57 3.40
C ASP A 564 21.82 74.48 1.94
N LYS A 565 21.56 75.63 1.30
CA LYS A 565 20.76 75.81 0.07
C LYS A 565 21.51 75.61 -1.25
N SER A 566 20.83 75.02 -2.25
CA SER A 566 20.79 75.56 -3.62
C SER A 566 19.52 75.13 -4.38
N PHE A 567 19.05 75.97 -5.30
CA PHE A 567 17.92 75.76 -6.23
C PHE A 567 18.37 76.26 -7.62
N PRO A 568 17.72 75.88 -8.75
CA PRO A 568 16.79 74.75 -8.95
C PRO A 568 17.24 73.80 -10.10
N SER A 569 16.79 72.54 -10.08
CA SER A 569 16.93 71.62 -11.24
C SER A 569 15.72 70.69 -11.39
N LEU A 570 14.56 71.26 -11.75
CA LEU A 570 13.36 70.48 -12.05
C LEU A 570 13.46 69.83 -13.45
N ALA A 571 14.13 68.68 -13.56
CA ALA A 571 13.99 67.75 -14.70
C ALA A 571 14.61 66.34 -14.50
N SER A 572 14.99 65.91 -13.29
CA SER A 572 15.73 64.64 -13.10
C SER A 572 14.98 63.57 -12.30
N ASP A 573 14.43 63.92 -11.14
CA ASP A 573 14.11 62.88 -10.13
C ASP A 573 12.79 62.14 -10.37
N GLU A 574 11.82 62.70 -11.10
CA GLU A 574 10.65 61.94 -11.60
C GLU A 574 11.05 60.85 -12.60
N TRP A 575 12.09 61.10 -13.41
CA TRP A 575 12.60 60.11 -14.36
C TRP A 575 13.47 59.07 -13.66
N LYS A 576 14.26 59.45 -12.65
CA LYS A 576 14.94 58.48 -11.78
C LYS A 576 13.93 57.58 -11.06
N SER A 577 12.95 58.14 -10.34
CA SER A 577 11.97 57.33 -9.60
C SER A 577 11.19 56.36 -10.51
N LYS A 578 10.84 56.76 -11.74
CA LYS A 578 10.25 55.84 -12.74
C LYS A 578 11.24 54.82 -13.29
N TYR A 579 12.54 55.15 -13.37
CA TYR A 579 13.60 54.23 -13.79
C TYR A 579 13.98 53.24 -12.68
N GLU A 580 14.00 53.67 -11.42
CA GLU A 580 14.14 52.83 -10.21
C GLU A 580 13.01 51.79 -10.19
N VAL A 581 11.75 52.23 -10.22
CA VAL A 581 10.57 51.32 -10.20
C VAL A 581 10.54 50.41 -11.44
N ALA A 582 10.93 50.90 -12.62
CA ALA A 582 11.05 50.06 -13.81
C ALA A 582 12.21 49.06 -13.70
N SER A 583 13.32 49.41 -13.04
CA SER A 583 14.47 48.54 -12.80
C SER A 583 14.16 47.48 -11.74
N GLU A 584 13.51 47.85 -10.64
CA GLU A 584 13.01 46.91 -9.61
C GLU A 584 11.99 45.94 -10.20
N MET A 585 11.07 46.42 -11.05
CA MET A 585 10.11 45.57 -11.75
C MET A 585 10.79 44.67 -12.80
N LEU A 586 11.84 45.16 -13.49
CA LEU A 586 12.64 44.33 -14.38
C LEU A 586 13.44 43.26 -13.61
N GLU A 587 13.96 43.60 -12.42
CA GLU A 587 14.71 42.69 -11.55
C GLU A 587 13.81 41.66 -10.86
N ALA A 588 12.57 42.04 -10.54
CA ALA A 588 11.53 41.09 -10.11
C ALA A 588 11.18 40.12 -11.24
N LEU A 589 10.95 40.62 -12.46
CA LEU A 589 10.64 39.80 -13.63
C LEU A 589 11.82 38.91 -14.06
N THR A 590 13.09 39.31 -13.89
CA THR A 590 14.22 38.40 -14.11
C THR A 590 14.33 37.36 -13.02
N LYS A 591 14.13 37.69 -11.73
CA LYS A 591 14.08 36.69 -10.65
C LYS A 591 12.96 35.68 -10.86
N GLU A 592 11.77 36.13 -11.24
CA GLU A 592 10.63 35.25 -11.58
C GLU A 592 10.93 34.38 -12.81
N ARG A 593 11.51 34.97 -13.87
CA ARG A 593 11.98 34.23 -15.06
C ARG A 593 13.06 33.20 -14.71
N ASP A 594 13.96 33.49 -13.77
CA ASP A 594 15.04 32.58 -13.37
C ASP A 594 14.53 31.46 -12.46
N VAL A 595 13.54 31.73 -11.59
CA VAL A 595 12.79 30.70 -10.85
C VAL A 595 12.03 29.80 -11.82
N LEU A 596 11.23 30.36 -12.73
CA LEU A 596 10.51 29.58 -13.75
C LEU A 596 11.46 28.81 -14.68
N SER A 597 12.63 29.36 -14.99
CA SER A 597 13.66 28.66 -15.78
C SER A 597 14.33 27.52 -14.98
N LYS A 598 14.43 27.66 -13.65
CA LYS A 598 14.92 26.59 -12.77
C LYS A 598 13.87 25.49 -12.63
N ASP A 599 12.61 25.84 -12.37
CA ASP A 599 11.51 24.88 -12.27
C ASP A 599 11.30 24.14 -13.60
N LEU A 600 11.43 24.81 -14.74
CA LEU A 600 11.47 24.19 -16.06
C LEU A 600 12.65 23.21 -16.21
N SER A 601 13.82 23.50 -15.61
CA SER A 601 14.99 22.63 -15.65
C SER A 601 14.85 21.41 -14.74
N ASP A 602 14.24 21.57 -13.56
CA ASP A 602 13.97 20.46 -12.64
C ASP A 602 12.82 19.57 -13.13
N CYS A 603 11.77 20.15 -13.74
CA CYS A 603 10.75 19.40 -14.47
C CYS A 603 11.36 18.60 -15.64
N LYS A 604 12.29 19.17 -16.41
CA LYS A 604 13.01 18.42 -17.46
C LYS A 604 13.89 17.31 -16.89
N ARG A 605 14.59 17.56 -15.78
CA ARG A 605 15.41 16.55 -15.07
C ARG A 605 14.57 15.40 -14.50
N MET A 606 13.34 15.70 -14.07
CA MET A 606 12.38 14.68 -13.65
C MET A 606 11.75 13.94 -14.83
N LEU A 607 11.51 14.61 -15.97
CA LEU A 607 11.10 13.95 -17.20
C LEU A 607 12.15 12.94 -17.67
N THR A 608 13.42 13.36 -17.81
CA THR A 608 14.50 12.46 -18.25
C THR A 608 14.73 11.31 -17.28
N SER A 609 14.65 11.56 -15.96
CA SER A 609 14.73 10.49 -14.96
C SER A 609 13.57 9.49 -15.04
N LYS A 610 12.38 9.93 -15.47
CA LYS A 610 11.22 9.04 -15.72
C LYS A 610 11.30 8.35 -17.08
N GLU A 611 11.90 8.98 -18.09
CA GLU A 611 12.21 8.35 -19.38
C GLU A 611 13.27 7.24 -19.20
N GLU A 612 14.32 7.48 -18.42
CA GLU A 612 15.32 6.46 -18.02
C GLU A 612 14.69 5.30 -17.24
N GLU A 613 13.78 5.58 -16.29
CA GLU A 613 13.06 4.55 -15.54
C GLU A 613 12.12 3.72 -16.44
N ILE A 614 11.49 4.36 -17.43
CA ILE A 614 10.67 3.69 -18.46
C ILE A 614 11.56 2.84 -19.40
N GLU A 615 12.75 3.31 -19.78
CA GLU A 615 13.71 2.53 -20.58
C GLU A 615 14.18 1.28 -19.81
N HIS A 616 14.54 1.44 -18.53
CA HIS A 616 14.90 0.33 -17.65
C HIS A 616 13.74 -0.67 -17.46
N LEU A 617 12.50 -0.20 -17.34
CA LEU A 617 11.31 -1.06 -17.30
C LEU A 617 11.05 -1.78 -18.63
N ARG A 618 11.36 -1.16 -19.79
CA ARG A 618 11.28 -1.82 -21.11
C ARG A 618 12.31 -2.93 -21.25
N ASP A 619 13.55 -2.70 -20.84
CA ASP A 619 14.59 -3.73 -20.87
C ASP A 619 14.28 -4.87 -19.89
N LEU A 620 13.77 -4.59 -18.69
CA LEU A 620 13.23 -5.63 -17.79
C LEU A 620 12.08 -6.42 -18.40
N LEU A 621 11.18 -5.78 -19.15
CA LEU A 621 10.12 -6.49 -19.90
C LEU A 621 10.68 -7.29 -21.09
N ARG A 622 11.81 -6.89 -21.67
CA ARG A 622 12.49 -7.62 -22.74
C ARG A 622 13.19 -8.86 -22.20
N ASP A 623 13.94 -8.72 -21.12
CA ASP A 623 14.63 -9.81 -20.43
C ASP A 623 13.61 -10.82 -19.88
N LEU A 624 12.50 -10.36 -19.27
CA LEU A 624 11.37 -11.23 -18.89
C LEU A 624 10.69 -11.91 -20.10
N GLY A 625 10.75 -11.30 -21.29
CA GLY A 625 10.28 -11.87 -22.54
C GLY A 625 11.19 -12.99 -23.04
N ASP A 626 12.51 -12.76 -23.02
CA ASP A 626 13.53 -13.72 -23.42
C ASP A 626 13.61 -14.90 -22.42
N ASP A 627 13.45 -14.65 -21.12
CA ASP A 627 13.25 -15.67 -20.08
C ASP A 627 11.97 -16.50 -20.31
N LEU A 628 10.87 -15.87 -20.74
CA LEU A 628 9.62 -16.59 -21.05
C LEU A 628 9.75 -17.44 -22.33
N VAL A 629 10.53 -16.99 -23.32
CA VAL A 629 10.82 -17.74 -24.54
C VAL A 629 11.73 -18.93 -24.25
N THR A 630 12.83 -18.73 -23.51
CA THR A 630 13.74 -19.82 -23.12
C THR A 630 13.05 -20.84 -22.23
N ALA A 631 12.27 -20.42 -21.22
CA ALA A 631 11.47 -21.34 -20.39
C ALA A 631 10.43 -22.13 -21.21
N LYS A 632 9.92 -21.57 -22.31
CA LYS A 632 8.97 -22.22 -23.22
C LYS A 632 9.63 -23.25 -24.13
N ASP A 633 10.83 -22.97 -24.63
CA ASP A 633 11.63 -23.95 -25.39
C ASP A 633 12.22 -25.04 -24.48
N ASP A 634 12.57 -24.72 -23.22
CA ASP A 634 12.91 -25.72 -22.22
C ASP A 634 11.73 -26.63 -21.89
N LEU A 635 10.53 -26.07 -21.67
CA LEU A 635 9.28 -26.85 -21.51
C LEU A 635 9.00 -27.74 -22.72
N LYS A 636 9.31 -27.26 -23.94
CA LYS A 636 9.20 -28.06 -25.17
C LYS A 636 10.22 -29.21 -25.17
N SER A 637 11.49 -28.95 -24.81
CA SER A 637 12.52 -30.00 -24.71
C SER A 637 12.20 -31.05 -23.64
N ILE A 638 11.62 -30.63 -22.51
CA ILE A 638 11.15 -31.50 -21.43
C ILE A 638 9.97 -32.35 -21.90
N LYS A 639 9.03 -31.77 -22.66
CA LYS A 639 7.88 -32.48 -23.25
C LYS A 639 8.32 -33.50 -24.29
N GLU A 640 9.30 -33.16 -25.13
CA GLU A 640 9.87 -34.08 -26.13
C GLU A 640 10.62 -35.24 -25.45
N ARG A 641 11.47 -34.97 -24.44
CA ARG A 641 12.08 -36.03 -23.61
C ARG A 641 11.05 -36.91 -22.92
N ALA A 642 10.03 -36.33 -22.27
CA ALA A 642 8.97 -37.07 -21.61
C ALA A 642 8.19 -37.99 -22.57
N SER A 643 7.99 -37.56 -23.82
CA SER A 643 7.35 -38.40 -24.84
C SER A 643 8.20 -39.62 -25.25
N ALA A 644 9.52 -39.47 -25.34
CA ALA A 644 10.44 -40.58 -25.60
C ALA A 644 10.51 -41.56 -24.41
N ASP A 645 10.60 -41.02 -23.19
CA ASP A 645 10.64 -41.78 -21.93
C ASP A 645 9.36 -42.62 -21.73
N VAL A 646 8.20 -42.09 -22.13
CA VAL A 646 6.92 -42.81 -22.14
C VAL A 646 6.88 -43.86 -23.25
N ALA A 647 7.36 -43.56 -24.47
CA ALA A 647 7.39 -44.52 -25.57
C ALA A 647 8.26 -45.75 -25.25
N GLU A 648 9.44 -45.57 -24.65
CA GLU A 648 10.29 -46.68 -24.20
C GLU A 648 9.60 -47.50 -23.10
N LYS A 649 8.98 -46.83 -22.11
CA LYS A 649 8.26 -47.53 -21.03
C LYS A 649 7.06 -48.33 -21.56
N VAL A 650 6.28 -47.78 -22.50
CA VAL A 650 5.19 -48.49 -23.19
C VAL A 650 5.72 -49.72 -23.92
N ALA A 651 6.77 -49.61 -24.72
CA ALA A 651 7.37 -50.76 -25.40
C ALA A 651 7.84 -51.86 -24.43
N THR A 652 8.40 -51.50 -23.26
CA THR A 652 8.75 -52.50 -22.23
C THR A 652 7.54 -53.10 -21.49
N LEU A 653 6.37 -52.45 -21.51
CA LEU A 653 5.12 -52.96 -20.95
C LEU A 653 4.41 -53.87 -21.95
N GLU A 654 4.31 -53.49 -23.22
CA GLU A 654 3.80 -54.34 -24.31
C GLU A 654 4.59 -55.66 -24.39
N GLN A 655 5.93 -55.60 -24.26
CA GLN A 655 6.77 -56.81 -24.25
C GLN A 655 6.63 -57.65 -22.96
N LYS A 656 6.03 -57.12 -21.89
CA LYS A 656 5.65 -57.88 -20.68
C LYS A 656 4.24 -58.46 -20.82
N GLU A 657 3.29 -57.70 -21.36
CA GLU A 657 1.95 -58.21 -21.71
C GLU A 657 2.05 -59.38 -22.68
N LEU A 658 2.88 -59.30 -23.73
CA LEU A 658 3.06 -60.40 -24.68
C LEU A 658 3.57 -61.70 -24.00
N LYS A 659 4.37 -61.57 -22.92
CA LYS A 659 4.85 -62.71 -22.11
C LYS A 659 3.77 -63.22 -21.16
N LEU A 660 3.00 -62.34 -20.53
CA LEU A 660 1.86 -62.68 -19.67
C LEU A 660 0.73 -63.35 -20.46
N VAL A 661 0.40 -62.86 -21.66
CA VAL A 661 -0.56 -63.47 -22.59
C VAL A 661 -0.05 -64.84 -23.06
N GLY A 662 1.26 -64.98 -23.34
CA GLY A 662 1.87 -66.28 -23.62
C GLY A 662 1.74 -67.28 -22.46
N GLN A 663 1.96 -66.83 -21.22
CA GLN A 663 1.81 -67.66 -20.02
C GLN A 663 0.35 -67.99 -19.71
N LEU A 664 -0.58 -67.04 -19.88
CA LEU A 664 -2.02 -67.27 -19.75
C LEU A 664 -2.49 -68.31 -20.76
N LYS A 665 -2.12 -68.15 -22.04
CA LYS A 665 -2.49 -69.12 -23.08
C LYS A 665 -1.94 -70.52 -22.81
N GLN A 666 -0.70 -70.62 -22.33
CA GLN A 666 -0.13 -71.90 -21.91
C GLN A 666 -0.89 -72.51 -20.71
N LYS A 667 -1.45 -71.69 -19.81
CA LYS A 667 -2.33 -72.14 -18.72
C LYS A 667 -3.76 -72.45 -19.17
N GLU A 668 -4.27 -71.81 -20.22
CA GLU A 668 -5.53 -72.18 -20.86
C GLU A 668 -5.39 -73.54 -21.59
N ASP A 669 -4.29 -73.76 -22.31
CA ASP A 669 -3.99 -75.06 -22.95
C ASP A 669 -3.83 -76.18 -21.90
N GLU A 670 -3.16 -75.92 -20.77
CA GLU A 670 -3.13 -76.84 -19.61
C GLU A 670 -4.54 -77.06 -19.02
N LEU A 671 -5.35 -76.01 -18.84
CA LEU A 671 -6.71 -76.11 -18.30
C LEU A 671 -7.62 -76.93 -19.22
N VAL A 672 -7.52 -76.76 -20.53
CA VAL A 672 -8.25 -77.55 -21.54
C VAL A 672 -7.81 -79.02 -21.50
N SER A 673 -6.52 -79.30 -21.32
CA SER A 673 -6.03 -80.67 -21.10
C SER A 673 -6.54 -81.28 -19.78
N VAL A 674 -6.65 -80.49 -18.71
CA VAL A 674 -7.24 -80.96 -17.44
C VAL A 674 -8.75 -81.18 -17.60
N GLN A 675 -9.46 -80.33 -18.34
CA GLN A 675 -10.89 -80.52 -18.63
C GLN A 675 -11.17 -81.73 -19.53
N SER A 676 -10.29 -82.07 -20.48
CA SER A 676 -10.44 -83.30 -21.27
C SER A 676 -10.21 -84.55 -20.42
N LEU A 677 -9.19 -84.56 -19.57
CA LEU A 677 -8.95 -85.64 -18.60
C LEU A 677 -10.07 -85.75 -17.56
N LEU A 678 -10.63 -84.63 -17.11
CA LEU A 678 -11.75 -84.62 -16.16
C LEU A 678 -13.04 -85.13 -16.81
N LYS A 679 -13.34 -84.75 -18.06
CA LYS A 679 -14.43 -85.37 -18.83
C LYS A 679 -14.23 -86.87 -19.06
N GLN A 680 -13.00 -87.29 -19.36
CA GLN A 680 -12.70 -88.72 -19.54
C GLN A 680 -12.88 -89.48 -18.22
N ALA A 681 -12.44 -88.91 -17.10
CA ALA A 681 -12.70 -89.46 -15.77
C ALA A 681 -14.20 -89.45 -15.42
N GLU A 682 -14.98 -88.43 -15.79
CA GLU A 682 -16.43 -88.39 -15.61
C GLU A 682 -17.15 -89.45 -16.47
N GLU A 683 -16.72 -89.68 -17.71
CA GLU A 683 -17.23 -90.75 -18.57
C GLU A 683 -16.87 -92.15 -18.01
N GLU A 684 -15.66 -92.34 -17.50
CA GLU A 684 -15.27 -93.57 -16.78
C GLU A 684 -16.07 -93.76 -15.48
N LEU A 685 -16.33 -92.71 -14.70
CA LEU A 685 -17.17 -92.75 -13.49
C LEU A 685 -18.64 -93.00 -13.83
N LYS A 686 -19.12 -92.50 -14.98
CA LYS A 686 -20.45 -92.77 -15.51
C LYS A 686 -20.58 -94.23 -15.95
N LEU A 687 -19.60 -94.76 -16.71
CA LEU A 687 -19.50 -96.17 -17.06
C LEU A 687 -19.38 -97.06 -15.82
N ALA A 688 -18.62 -96.64 -14.80
CA ALA A 688 -18.52 -97.35 -13.53
C ALA A 688 -19.86 -97.36 -12.79
N ASN A 689 -20.60 -96.25 -12.75
CA ASN A 689 -21.94 -96.18 -12.15
C ASN A 689 -23.02 -96.93 -12.96
N GLU A 690 -22.90 -97.00 -14.28
CA GLU A 690 -23.80 -97.78 -15.15
C GLU A 690 -23.52 -99.29 -15.02
N ASN A 691 -22.25 -99.68 -14.83
CA ASN A 691 -21.87 -101.02 -14.41
C ASN A 691 -22.29 -101.33 -12.96
N LEU A 692 -22.22 -100.35 -12.04
CA LEU A 692 -22.63 -100.53 -10.64
C LEU A 692 -24.16 -100.62 -10.51
N THR A 693 -24.93 -99.85 -11.29
CA THR A 693 -26.39 -99.91 -11.30
C THR A 693 -26.90 -101.16 -12.01
N SER A 694 -26.25 -101.62 -13.08
CA SER A 694 -26.58 -102.92 -13.69
C SER A 694 -26.12 -104.12 -12.82
N ALA A 695 -25.01 -104.00 -12.09
CA ALA A 695 -24.65 -104.97 -11.05
C ALA A 695 -25.63 -104.95 -9.87
N THR A 696 -26.13 -103.78 -9.46
CA THR A 696 -27.16 -103.64 -8.42
C THR A 696 -28.52 -104.15 -8.90
N GLY A 697 -28.84 -103.98 -10.19
CA GLY A 697 -30.00 -104.58 -10.85
C GLY A 697 -29.93 -106.10 -10.84
N ARG A 698 -28.79 -106.67 -11.25
CA ARG A 698 -28.53 -108.12 -11.13
C ARG A 698 -28.52 -108.61 -9.68
N ALA A 699 -28.02 -107.82 -8.73
CA ALA A 699 -28.06 -108.16 -7.31
C ALA A 699 -29.50 -108.19 -6.79
N LYS A 700 -30.34 -107.21 -7.15
CA LYS A 700 -31.78 -107.20 -6.81
C LYS A 700 -32.55 -108.32 -7.50
N GLN A 701 -32.25 -108.62 -8.75
CA GLN A 701 -32.87 -109.72 -9.50
C GLN A 701 -32.49 -111.08 -8.89
N ASN A 702 -31.22 -111.26 -8.51
CA ASN A 702 -30.76 -112.42 -7.74
C ASN A 702 -31.34 -112.45 -6.32
N GLU A 703 -31.62 -111.30 -5.69
CA GLU A 703 -32.28 -111.21 -4.38
C GLU A 703 -33.77 -111.56 -4.46
N GLU A 704 -34.46 -111.18 -5.55
CA GLU A 704 -35.84 -111.59 -5.84
C GLU A 704 -35.91 -113.07 -6.21
N GLU A 705 -34.99 -113.60 -7.02
CA GLU A 705 -34.89 -115.05 -7.26
C GLU A 705 -34.51 -115.82 -5.98
N ALA A 706 -33.63 -115.28 -5.14
CA ALA A 706 -33.30 -115.87 -3.85
C ALA A 706 -34.49 -115.83 -2.87
N LYS A 707 -35.29 -114.75 -2.86
CA LYS A 707 -36.54 -114.67 -2.10
C LYS A 707 -37.59 -115.63 -2.62
N LYS A 708 -37.76 -115.74 -3.93
CA LYS A 708 -38.70 -116.67 -4.57
C LYS A 708 -38.33 -118.12 -4.30
N ASN A 709 -37.06 -118.48 -4.46
CA ASN A 709 -36.52 -119.79 -4.07
C ASN A 709 -36.60 -120.02 -2.55
N ALA A 710 -36.42 -118.99 -1.71
CA ALA A 710 -36.57 -119.11 -0.26
C ALA A 710 -38.04 -119.25 0.17
N ASP A 711 -39.00 -118.65 -0.54
CA ASP A 711 -40.42 -118.76 -0.24
C ASP A 711 -41.02 -120.05 -0.81
N GLU A 712 -40.50 -120.57 -1.92
CA GLU A 712 -40.75 -121.96 -2.37
C GLU A 712 -40.12 -122.97 -1.40
N ALA A 713 -38.90 -122.74 -0.90
CA ALA A 713 -38.28 -123.57 0.14
C ALA A 713 -39.02 -123.48 1.49
N LYS A 714 -39.56 -122.31 1.88
CA LYS A 714 -40.46 -122.18 3.04
C LYS A 714 -41.75 -122.95 2.82
N ARG A 715 -42.37 -122.89 1.64
CA ARG A 715 -43.57 -123.70 1.34
C ARG A 715 -43.28 -125.20 1.46
N PHE A 716 -42.17 -125.69 0.91
CA PHE A 716 -41.76 -127.09 1.11
C PHE A 716 -41.43 -127.41 2.58
N ALA A 717 -40.90 -126.47 3.36
CA ALA A 717 -40.66 -126.64 4.79
C ALA A 717 -41.95 -126.61 5.63
N GLU A 718 -42.94 -125.81 5.27
CA GLU A 718 -44.25 -125.76 5.93
C GLU A 718 -45.09 -127.00 5.60
N GLU A 719 -45.07 -127.47 4.35
CA GLU A 719 -45.68 -128.76 3.95
C GLU A 719 -45.02 -129.93 4.71
N ALA A 720 -43.69 -129.93 4.86
CA ALA A 720 -42.96 -130.93 5.63
C ALA A 720 -43.25 -130.85 7.14
N LYS A 721 -43.43 -129.65 7.70
CA LYS A 721 -43.75 -129.46 9.12
C LYS A 721 -45.17 -129.91 9.46
N LYS A 722 -46.11 -129.79 8.51
CA LYS A 722 -47.50 -130.23 8.63
C LYS A 722 -47.66 -131.74 8.86
N ASN A 723 -46.67 -132.55 8.47
CA ASN A 723 -46.62 -133.99 8.68
C ASN A 723 -45.73 -134.43 9.88
N SER A 724 -45.33 -133.52 10.76
CA SER A 724 -44.46 -133.82 11.91
C SER A 724 -45.10 -133.57 13.29
N ASP A 725 -46.12 -132.71 13.37
CA ASP A 725 -46.73 -132.27 14.64
C ASP A 725 -48.01 -133.04 15.06
N GLU A 726 -48.19 -134.28 14.59
CA GLU A 726 -49.22 -135.19 15.12
C GLU A 726 -48.77 -135.92 16.41
N ALA A 727 -47.60 -135.57 16.96
CA ALA A 727 -46.92 -136.28 18.05
C ALA A 727 -46.55 -135.42 19.29
N SER A 728 -47.20 -134.26 19.51
CA SER A 728 -46.81 -133.31 20.57
C SER A 728 -47.91 -132.90 21.58
N LYS A 729 -49.13 -133.46 21.52
CA LYS A 729 -50.29 -133.07 22.36
C LYS A 729 -50.72 -134.03 23.49
N TYR A 730 -49.80 -134.80 24.06
CA TYR A 730 -49.99 -135.45 25.37
C TYR A 730 -48.75 -135.33 26.27
N ARG A 731 -48.66 -134.23 27.03
CA ARG A 731 -47.68 -134.12 28.14
C ARG A 731 -48.21 -133.55 29.47
N ASP A 732 -49.43 -133.03 29.50
CA ASP A 732 -50.10 -132.55 30.72
C ASP A 732 -51.35 -133.38 31.08
N LEU A 733 -51.17 -134.70 31.13
CA LEU A 733 -52.16 -135.64 31.69
C LEU A 733 -51.56 -136.51 32.81
N VAL A 734 -50.68 -135.91 33.62
CA VAL A 734 -49.93 -136.56 34.72
C VAL A 734 -50.17 -135.90 36.08
N LYS A 735 -50.77 -134.69 36.16
CA LYS A 735 -51.00 -133.97 37.43
C LYS A 735 -52.42 -133.45 37.67
N LYS A 736 -53.45 -134.20 37.24
CA LYS A 736 -54.79 -134.06 37.83
C LYS A 736 -55.63 -135.36 37.89
N ASN A 737 -54.99 -136.48 38.25
CA ASN A 737 -55.73 -137.54 38.95
C ASN A 737 -54.82 -138.24 39.96
N THR A 738 -55.00 -137.91 41.24
CA THR A 738 -54.21 -138.43 42.36
C THR A 738 -54.95 -139.61 43.00
N ASP A 739 -54.96 -140.78 42.35
CA ASP A 739 -55.33 -142.02 43.05
C ASP A 739 -54.79 -143.30 42.40
N LEU A 740 -53.54 -143.65 42.73
CA LEU A 740 -53.12 -145.05 42.92
C LEU A 740 -51.77 -145.19 43.67
N THR A 741 -51.54 -144.33 44.67
CA THR A 741 -50.56 -144.58 45.75
C THR A 741 -51.14 -145.59 46.75
N SER A 742 -51.69 -146.69 46.24
CA SER A 742 -52.34 -147.78 47.00
C SER A 742 -51.84 -149.18 46.57
N GLN A 743 -50.62 -149.22 46.03
CA GLN A 743 -49.73 -150.38 46.15
C GLN A 743 -48.30 -149.97 46.56
N LEU A 744 -48.28 -149.07 47.55
CA LEU A 744 -47.15 -148.88 48.46
C LEU A 744 -46.90 -150.20 49.21
N LYS A 745 -45.63 -150.64 49.27
CA LYS A 745 -45.07 -151.71 50.14
C LYS A 745 -46.08 -152.61 50.90
N SER A 746 -46.39 -153.77 50.34
CA SER A 746 -46.61 -155.00 51.12
C SER A 746 -45.63 -156.08 50.64
N ALA A 747 -44.56 -156.40 51.38
CA ALA A 747 -44.06 -155.74 52.58
C ALA A 747 -42.53 -155.60 52.53
N GLN A 748 -42.02 -154.48 53.02
CA GLN A 748 -40.64 -154.41 53.49
C GLN A 748 -40.71 -154.82 54.97
N GLU A 749 -40.12 -155.97 55.28
CA GLU A 749 -40.15 -156.61 56.61
C GLU A 749 -41.57 -157.04 57.06
N GLU A 750 -41.76 -158.08 57.89
CA GLU A 750 -40.79 -158.76 58.75
C GLU A 750 -41.09 -160.27 58.95
N LEU A 751 -40.12 -160.95 59.58
CA LEU A 751 -40.30 -162.04 60.54
C LEU A 751 -40.44 -163.52 60.07
N ILE A 752 -39.28 -164.19 60.02
CA ILE A 752 -38.96 -165.49 60.66
C ILE A 752 -39.91 -166.69 60.43
N SER A 753 -39.37 -167.67 59.68
CA SER A 753 -39.70 -169.11 59.72
C SER A 753 -41.09 -169.52 59.20
N THR A 754 -41.31 -170.69 58.59
CA THR A 754 -40.44 -171.82 58.18
C THR A 754 -40.60 -172.00 56.65
N LYS A 755 -39.83 -172.80 55.89
CA LYS A 755 -39.59 -174.23 56.12
C LYS A 755 -38.55 -174.83 55.17
N ASP A 756 -37.38 -175.15 55.71
CA ASP A 756 -36.52 -176.20 55.16
C ASP A 756 -37.19 -177.58 55.33
N SER A 757 -37.20 -178.37 54.25
CA SER A 757 -37.31 -179.85 54.24
C SER A 757 -37.27 -180.32 52.77
N LEU A 758 -36.33 -181.13 52.29
CA LEU A 758 -35.22 -181.79 52.99
C LEU A 758 -33.99 -182.01 52.10
N GLN A 759 -32.90 -182.41 52.75
CA GLN A 759 -31.52 -182.57 52.31
C GLN A 759 -31.27 -183.62 51.22
N ALA A 760 -30.06 -183.54 50.67
CA ALA A 760 -29.43 -184.51 49.77
C ALA A 760 -29.18 -185.91 50.37
N SER A 761 -29.21 -186.92 49.50
CA SER A 761 -28.42 -188.17 49.54
C SER A 761 -28.47 -188.83 48.14
N GLN A 762 -27.57 -189.69 47.67
CA GLN A 762 -26.62 -190.58 48.36
C GLN A 762 -25.20 -190.57 47.72
N LYS A 763 -24.32 -191.48 48.19
CA LYS A 763 -22.85 -191.48 48.08
C LYS A 763 -22.29 -192.76 47.41
N ASP A 764 -21.11 -192.59 46.81
CA ASP A 764 -19.92 -193.47 46.79
C ASP A 764 -19.91 -194.95 46.32
N ALA A 765 -18.77 -195.26 45.68
CA ALA A 765 -17.98 -196.51 45.72
C ALA A 765 -18.42 -197.77 44.92
N ALA A 766 -17.45 -198.68 44.72
CA ALA A 766 -17.56 -199.86 43.86
C ALA A 766 -16.69 -201.05 44.32
N THR A 767 -17.21 -202.27 44.17
CA THR A 767 -16.55 -203.60 44.33
C THR A 767 -17.43 -204.69 43.68
N PHE A 768 -17.00 -205.92 43.41
CA PHE A 768 -15.79 -206.38 42.71
C PHE A 768 -16.11 -207.74 42.01
N LYS A 769 -15.14 -208.38 41.35
CA LYS A 769 -15.32 -209.59 40.51
C LYS A 769 -15.65 -210.90 41.28
N ALA A 770 -16.27 -211.83 40.54
CA ALA A 770 -15.88 -213.25 40.36
C ALA A 770 -16.68 -214.41 41.05
N SER A 771 -17.54 -215.04 40.25
CA SER A 771 -17.54 -216.49 39.91
C SER A 771 -18.38 -216.64 38.63
N PHE A 772 -17.96 -217.23 37.50
CA PHE A 772 -16.99 -218.27 37.12
C PHE A 772 -17.38 -219.68 37.59
N ALA A 773 -17.28 -220.64 36.66
CA ALA A 773 -17.55 -222.07 36.80
C ALA A 773 -19.03 -222.50 36.99
N GLU A 774 -19.89 -222.18 36.01
CA GLU A 774 -20.90 -223.09 35.40
C GLU A 774 -21.60 -222.32 34.25
N ILE A 775 -21.15 -222.35 32.98
CA ILE A 775 -20.40 -223.36 32.21
C ILE A 775 -21.21 -224.66 32.00
N LYS A 776 -21.15 -225.18 30.76
CA LYS A 776 -21.73 -226.44 30.25
C LYS A 776 -23.26 -226.63 30.19
N ALA A 777 -24.05 -225.57 30.40
CA ALA A 777 -25.44 -225.50 29.90
C ALA A 777 -25.86 -224.11 29.35
N GLN A 778 -24.99 -223.22 28.85
CA GLN A 778 -24.24 -223.28 27.57
C GLN A 778 -24.98 -223.73 26.29
N SER A 779 -24.49 -223.19 25.16
CA SER A 779 -24.80 -223.50 23.76
C SER A 779 -26.24 -223.37 23.27
N ALA A 780 -27.20 -224.15 23.76
CA ALA A 780 -28.47 -224.34 23.05
C ALA A 780 -29.38 -223.10 22.98
N LYS A 781 -29.27 -222.18 23.95
CA LYS A 781 -30.11 -220.97 24.04
C LYS A 781 -29.47 -219.73 23.41
N LEU A 782 -28.14 -219.61 23.48
CA LEU A 782 -27.39 -218.39 23.16
C LEU A 782 -27.38 -218.02 21.67
N GLU A 783 -27.58 -218.96 20.74
CA GLU A 783 -27.66 -218.64 19.30
C GLU A 783 -28.92 -217.84 18.91
N ARG A 784 -30.01 -217.92 19.70
CA ARG A 784 -31.26 -217.20 19.38
C ARG A 784 -31.24 -215.76 19.89
N GLU A 785 -30.74 -215.54 21.10
CA GLU A 785 -30.70 -214.22 21.74
C GLU A 785 -29.60 -213.31 21.14
N LEU A 786 -28.51 -213.88 20.61
CA LEU A 786 -27.47 -213.12 19.89
C LEU A 786 -27.99 -212.45 18.59
N LYS A 787 -29.11 -212.93 18.04
CA LYS A 787 -29.69 -212.43 16.77
C LYS A 787 -30.65 -211.25 16.93
N THR A 788 -31.08 -210.93 18.16
CA THR A 788 -31.91 -209.75 18.46
C THR A 788 -31.07 -208.55 18.85
N SER A 789 -30.18 -208.69 19.85
CA SER A 789 -29.37 -207.58 20.38
C SER A 789 -28.44 -206.93 19.33
N ALA A 790 -28.01 -207.69 18.31
CA ALA A 790 -27.25 -207.16 17.18
C ALA A 790 -27.94 -206.01 16.41
N LYS A 791 -29.27 -205.88 16.49
CA LYS A 791 -30.04 -204.79 15.84
C LYS A 791 -30.08 -203.49 16.66
N GLU A 792 -29.97 -203.59 17.99
CA GLU A 792 -30.02 -202.43 18.90
C GLU A 792 -28.67 -201.69 18.93
N ILE A 793 -27.57 -202.42 18.74
CA ILE A 793 -26.22 -201.83 18.61
C ILE A 793 -26.11 -200.96 17.34
N THR A 794 -26.85 -201.28 16.27
CA THR A 794 -26.86 -200.48 15.03
C THR A 794 -27.63 -199.17 15.14
N THR A 795 -28.70 -199.08 15.94
CA THR A 795 -29.49 -197.84 16.08
C THR A 795 -28.79 -196.80 16.94
N LEU A 796 -28.28 -197.18 18.11
CA LEU A 796 -27.56 -196.28 19.03
C LEU A 796 -26.30 -195.65 18.39
N LYS A 797 -25.68 -196.34 17.43
CA LYS A 797 -24.50 -195.82 16.71
C LYS A 797 -24.84 -194.66 15.76
N ALA A 798 -26.06 -194.61 15.23
CA ALA A 798 -26.51 -193.54 14.34
C ALA A 798 -26.89 -192.25 15.10
N GLU A 799 -27.48 -192.37 16.29
CA GLU A 799 -27.85 -191.21 17.11
C GLU A 799 -26.62 -190.46 17.64
N LYS A 800 -25.56 -191.18 18.03
CA LYS A 800 -24.28 -190.58 18.45
C LYS A 800 -23.66 -189.69 17.36
N GLN A 801 -23.85 -190.03 16.08
CA GLN A 801 -23.30 -189.23 14.98
C GLN A 801 -24.05 -187.90 14.82
N LYS A 802 -25.39 -187.92 14.85
CA LYS A 802 -26.23 -186.71 14.77
C LYS A 802 -25.99 -185.72 15.92
N LEU A 803 -25.66 -186.22 17.11
CA LEU A 803 -25.38 -185.35 18.26
C LEU A 803 -24.07 -184.55 18.08
N ASN A 804 -23.05 -185.15 17.46
CA ASN A 804 -21.78 -184.46 17.19
C ASN A 804 -21.93 -183.33 16.16
N GLU A 805 -22.78 -183.51 15.15
CA GLU A 805 -23.05 -182.47 14.13
C GLU A 805 -23.65 -181.21 14.78
N ARG A 806 -24.62 -181.38 15.68
CA ARG A 806 -25.31 -180.29 16.39
C ARG A 806 -24.41 -179.50 17.36
N VAL A 807 -23.33 -180.12 17.87
CA VAL A 807 -22.29 -179.42 18.65
C VAL A 807 -21.42 -178.50 17.76
N HIS A 808 -21.20 -178.88 16.50
CA HIS A 808 -20.39 -178.12 15.53
C HIS A 808 -21.10 -176.89 14.94
N GLU A 809 -22.44 -176.83 15.00
CA GLU A 809 -23.20 -175.63 14.68
C GLU A 809 -23.10 -174.59 15.79
N LEU A 810 -23.18 -175.04 17.05
CA LEU A 810 -23.20 -174.18 18.24
C LEU A 810 -21.88 -173.43 18.47
N THR A 811 -20.75 -173.96 18.00
CA THR A 811 -19.46 -173.26 18.03
C THR A 811 -19.38 -172.11 17.01
N LYS A 812 -20.02 -172.23 15.83
CA LYS A 812 -19.98 -171.20 14.78
C LYS A 812 -20.75 -169.93 15.17
N PHE A 813 -21.88 -170.06 15.86
CA PHE A 813 -22.65 -168.89 16.30
C PHE A 813 -21.89 -168.03 17.33
N LYS A 814 -21.04 -168.63 18.18
CA LYS A 814 -20.24 -167.87 19.15
C LYS A 814 -19.20 -166.94 18.52
N SER A 815 -18.62 -167.32 17.37
CA SER A 815 -17.71 -166.42 16.63
C SER A 815 -18.43 -165.19 16.08
N VAL A 816 -19.65 -165.33 15.55
CA VAL A 816 -20.40 -164.22 14.94
C VAL A 816 -20.88 -163.20 15.98
N ASP A 817 -21.31 -163.67 17.16
CA ASP A 817 -21.64 -162.79 18.30
C ASP A 817 -20.43 -161.96 18.77
N SER A 818 -19.21 -162.51 18.68
CA SER A 818 -17.98 -161.78 19.06
C SER A 818 -17.60 -160.68 18.08
N SER A 819 -17.81 -160.87 16.76
CA SER A 819 -17.51 -159.85 15.75
C SER A 819 -18.52 -158.69 15.80
N LEU A 820 -19.81 -158.97 15.95
CA LEU A 820 -20.84 -157.92 16.02
C LEU A 820 -20.67 -157.00 17.24
N LYS A 821 -20.18 -157.53 18.38
CA LYS A 821 -19.88 -156.73 19.57
C LYS A 821 -18.73 -155.75 19.38
N LEU A 822 -17.71 -156.11 18.58
CA LEU A 822 -16.61 -155.22 18.24
C LEU A 822 -17.04 -154.12 17.25
N GLU A 823 -17.94 -154.43 16.32
CA GLU A 823 -18.50 -153.47 15.36
C GLU A 823 -19.46 -152.47 16.04
N ILE A 824 -20.29 -152.92 16.99
CA ILE A 824 -21.10 -152.03 17.83
C ILE A 824 -20.20 -151.08 18.64
N ALA A 825 -19.11 -151.58 19.24
CA ALA A 825 -18.18 -150.76 20.02
C ALA A 825 -17.44 -149.71 19.16
N SER A 826 -17.02 -150.05 17.94
CA SER A 826 -16.35 -149.10 17.05
C SER A 826 -17.32 -148.03 16.51
N LEU A 827 -18.57 -148.40 16.21
CA LEU A 827 -19.62 -147.45 15.84
C LEU A 827 -20.00 -146.52 17.01
N GLN A 828 -20.09 -147.02 18.24
CA GLN A 828 -20.30 -146.19 19.43
C GLN A 828 -19.16 -145.18 19.65
N SER A 829 -17.91 -145.60 19.46
CA SER A 829 -16.74 -144.70 19.48
C SER A 829 -16.83 -143.62 18.39
N SER A 830 -17.24 -143.99 17.17
CA SER A 830 -17.36 -143.08 16.03
C SER A 830 -18.49 -142.06 16.23
N ILE A 831 -19.63 -142.47 16.80
CA ILE A 831 -20.74 -141.58 17.17
C ILE A 831 -20.29 -140.61 18.25
N SER A 832 -19.69 -141.09 19.35
CA SER A 832 -19.21 -140.23 20.43
C SER A 832 -18.18 -139.19 19.97
N HIS A 833 -17.31 -139.54 19.01
CA HIS A 833 -16.36 -138.61 18.41
C HIS A 833 -17.06 -137.54 17.54
N LYS A 834 -18.14 -137.89 16.84
CA LYS A 834 -18.92 -136.92 16.06
C LYS A 834 -19.77 -136.02 16.94
N ASP A 835 -20.36 -136.54 18.02
CA ASP A 835 -21.10 -135.72 18.98
C ASP A 835 -20.19 -134.69 19.66
N GLU A 836 -18.95 -135.07 20.00
CA GLU A 836 -17.97 -134.12 20.56
C GLU A 836 -17.52 -133.08 19.51
N GLN A 837 -17.29 -133.46 18.25
CA GLN A 837 -17.03 -132.49 17.17
C GLN A 837 -18.22 -131.54 16.91
N ILE A 838 -19.46 -132.03 17.01
CA ILE A 838 -20.67 -131.21 16.91
C ILE A 838 -20.73 -130.23 18.09
N ARG A 839 -20.29 -130.65 19.29
CA ARG A 839 -20.18 -129.79 20.48
C ARG A 839 -19.12 -128.70 20.29
N GLU A 840 -17.90 -129.06 19.88
CA GLU A 840 -16.83 -128.09 19.60
C GLU A 840 -17.22 -127.07 18.52
N LEU A 841 -17.85 -127.52 17.43
CA LEU A 841 -18.34 -126.64 16.37
C LEU A 841 -19.47 -125.73 16.85
N LYS A 842 -20.36 -126.22 17.73
CA LYS A 842 -21.45 -125.41 18.31
C LYS A 842 -20.92 -124.36 19.30
N ASP A 843 -20.00 -124.73 20.18
CA ASP A 843 -19.34 -123.81 21.11
C ASP A 843 -18.49 -122.77 20.35
N SER A 844 -17.89 -123.16 19.23
CA SER A 844 -17.17 -122.26 18.31
C SER A 844 -18.14 -121.28 17.61
N MET A 845 -19.28 -121.76 17.11
CA MET A 845 -20.34 -120.89 16.55
C MET A 845 -20.91 -119.93 17.60
N GLU A 846 -21.12 -120.37 18.84
CA GLU A 846 -21.62 -119.49 19.90
C GLU A 846 -20.61 -118.40 20.27
N LYS A 847 -19.31 -118.73 20.33
CA LYS A 847 -18.24 -117.73 20.48
C LYS A 847 -18.20 -116.75 19.30
N LYS A 848 -18.30 -117.24 18.06
CA LYS A 848 -18.29 -116.38 16.86
C LYS A 848 -19.54 -115.52 16.72
N ASN A 849 -20.69 -115.95 17.23
CA ASN A 849 -21.88 -115.10 17.33
C ASN A 849 -21.70 -114.02 18.40
N LYS A 850 -21.13 -114.33 19.58
CA LYS A 850 -20.81 -113.33 20.61
C LYS A 850 -19.81 -112.28 20.10
N GLU A 851 -18.73 -112.70 19.45
CA GLU A 851 -17.79 -111.79 18.78
C GLU A 851 -18.48 -110.94 17.71
N ARG A 852 -19.39 -111.52 16.91
CA ARG A 852 -20.19 -110.81 15.90
C ARG A 852 -21.11 -109.76 16.51
N ASP A 853 -21.76 -110.07 17.63
CA ASP A 853 -22.69 -109.15 18.29
C ASP A 853 -21.94 -108.03 19.04
N GLU A 854 -20.79 -108.33 19.64
CA GLU A 854 -19.85 -107.33 20.15
C GLU A 854 -19.34 -106.40 19.03
N LEU A 855 -18.98 -106.95 17.87
CA LEU A 855 -18.61 -106.16 16.69
C LEU A 855 -19.79 -105.33 16.16
N ASN A 856 -21.01 -105.86 16.09
CA ASN A 856 -22.18 -105.10 15.69
C ASN A 856 -22.50 -103.96 16.66
N ASN A 857 -22.31 -104.17 17.97
CA ASN A 857 -22.49 -103.14 19.00
C ASN A 857 -21.43 -102.04 18.89
N THR A 858 -20.16 -102.39 18.67
CA THR A 858 -19.08 -101.39 18.44
C THR A 858 -19.23 -100.65 17.11
N ILE A 859 -19.65 -101.32 16.03
CA ILE A 859 -19.98 -100.67 14.76
C ILE A 859 -21.16 -99.71 14.94
N SER A 860 -22.17 -100.08 15.76
CA SER A 860 -23.32 -99.21 16.05
C SER A 860 -22.91 -97.98 16.86
N SER A 861 -22.10 -98.14 17.92
CA SER A 861 -21.63 -96.99 18.72
C SER A 861 -20.68 -96.08 17.93
N LEU A 862 -19.80 -96.63 17.09
CA LEU A 862 -18.98 -95.86 16.16
C LEU A 862 -19.83 -95.13 15.10
N LYS A 863 -20.93 -95.73 14.63
CA LYS A 863 -21.84 -95.09 13.67
C LYS A 863 -22.60 -93.93 14.30
N THR A 864 -23.06 -94.06 15.55
CA THR A 864 -23.66 -92.95 16.32
C THR A 864 -22.63 -91.85 16.54
N SER A 865 -21.46 -92.18 17.10
CA SER A 865 -20.36 -91.23 17.36
C SER A 865 -19.88 -90.50 16.09
N ASN A 866 -19.80 -91.17 14.95
CA ASN A 866 -19.48 -90.53 13.67
C ASN A 866 -20.62 -89.62 13.17
N GLY A 867 -21.89 -89.95 13.45
CA GLY A 867 -23.02 -89.07 13.23
C GLY A 867 -22.96 -87.81 14.11
N ASP A 868 -22.66 -87.98 15.39
CA ASP A 868 -22.49 -86.87 16.35
C ASP A 868 -21.31 -85.97 15.96
N LEU A 869 -20.19 -86.55 15.51
CA LEU A 869 -19.04 -85.80 14.98
C LEU A 869 -19.36 -85.07 13.68
N MET A 870 -20.16 -85.65 12.77
CA MET A 870 -20.63 -84.96 11.57
C MET A 870 -21.60 -83.82 11.91
N ASN A 871 -22.49 -84.00 12.90
CA ASN A 871 -23.38 -82.95 13.37
C ASN A 871 -22.61 -81.82 14.06
N ALA A 872 -21.63 -82.14 14.91
CA ALA A 872 -20.75 -81.17 15.54
C ALA A 872 -19.91 -80.40 14.50
N ASN A 873 -19.33 -81.09 13.51
CA ASN A 873 -18.57 -80.46 12.43
C ASN A 873 -19.47 -79.56 11.56
N ARG A 874 -20.72 -79.98 11.28
CA ARG A 874 -21.72 -79.14 10.60
C ARG A 874 -22.08 -77.90 11.42
N GLY A 875 -22.20 -78.03 12.74
CA GLY A 875 -22.39 -76.91 13.67
C GLY A 875 -21.21 -75.94 13.65
N LEU A 876 -19.97 -76.44 13.75
CA LEU A 876 -18.75 -75.64 13.68
C LEU A 876 -18.56 -74.95 12.32
N ILE A 877 -18.98 -75.57 11.21
CA ILE A 877 -19.00 -74.94 9.89
C ILE A 877 -20.04 -73.82 9.82
N ALA A 878 -21.23 -74.02 10.40
CA ALA A 878 -22.26 -72.98 10.49
C ALA A 878 -21.79 -71.79 11.36
N GLU A 879 -21.29 -72.06 12.56
CA GLU A 879 -20.71 -71.05 13.46
C GLU A 879 -19.55 -70.30 12.79
N LYS A 880 -18.65 -71.01 12.10
CA LYS A 880 -17.58 -70.40 11.31
C LYS A 880 -18.13 -69.50 10.20
N SER A 881 -19.20 -69.90 9.50
CA SER A 881 -19.83 -69.05 8.48
C SER A 881 -20.50 -67.81 9.07
N GLU A 882 -21.15 -67.93 10.24
CA GLU A 882 -21.66 -66.77 10.97
C GLU A 882 -20.54 -65.84 11.43
N LEU A 883 -19.43 -66.38 11.94
CA LEU A 883 -18.27 -65.60 12.37
C LEU A 883 -17.58 -64.89 11.19
N ILE A 884 -17.52 -65.53 10.01
CA ILE A 884 -17.04 -64.89 8.78
C ILE A 884 -17.99 -63.76 8.36
N ASN A 885 -19.31 -63.99 8.30
CA ASN A 885 -20.27 -62.94 7.95
C ASN A 885 -20.23 -61.77 8.96
N LYS A 886 -20.11 -62.06 10.26
CA LYS A 886 -19.95 -61.04 11.32
C LYS A 886 -18.62 -60.28 11.14
N GLN A 887 -17.53 -60.98 10.80
CA GLN A 887 -16.23 -60.36 10.52
C GLN A 887 -16.31 -59.45 9.28
N GLU A 888 -16.95 -59.89 8.21
CA GLU A 888 -17.15 -59.12 6.97
C GLU A 888 -17.99 -57.86 7.22
N ILE A 889 -19.13 -57.97 7.92
CA ILE A 889 -19.94 -56.82 8.35
C ILE A 889 -19.14 -55.85 9.23
N THR A 890 -18.30 -56.35 10.14
CA THR A 890 -17.41 -55.46 10.93
C THR A 890 -16.34 -54.80 10.07
N PHE A 891 -15.79 -55.50 9.06
CA PHE A 891 -14.79 -54.95 8.15
C PHE A 891 -15.38 -53.88 7.22
N GLU A 892 -16.56 -54.11 6.65
CA GLU A 892 -17.32 -53.10 5.91
C GLU A 892 -17.63 -51.88 6.78
N ARG A 893 -18.09 -52.09 8.02
CA ARG A 893 -18.35 -51.00 8.97
C ARG A 893 -17.07 -50.23 9.33
N THR A 894 -15.95 -50.91 9.54
CA THR A 894 -14.63 -50.27 9.76
C THR A 894 -14.17 -49.50 8.53
N ASN A 895 -14.38 -50.02 7.32
CA ASN A 895 -14.02 -49.32 6.08
C ASN A 895 -14.91 -48.08 5.84
N SER A 896 -16.20 -48.17 6.13
CA SER A 896 -17.13 -47.03 6.09
C SER A 896 -16.71 -45.96 7.09
N LEU A 897 -16.48 -46.33 8.35
CA LEU A 897 -15.99 -45.41 9.40
C LEU A 897 -14.62 -44.81 9.05
N ASN A 898 -13.71 -45.55 8.42
CA ASN A 898 -12.43 -45.02 7.94
C ASN A 898 -12.60 -44.05 6.76
N ALA A 899 -13.58 -44.29 5.87
CA ALA A 899 -13.92 -43.37 4.79
C ALA A 899 -14.58 -42.08 5.33
N GLU A 900 -15.42 -42.18 6.37
CA GLU A 900 -15.97 -41.02 7.08
C GLU A 900 -14.89 -40.26 7.85
N LEU A 901 -14.03 -40.94 8.62
CA LEU A 901 -12.88 -40.35 9.30
C LEU A 901 -11.98 -39.60 8.30
N SER A 902 -11.74 -40.19 7.12
CA SER A 902 -10.97 -39.55 6.04
C SER A 902 -11.66 -38.30 5.49
N LYS A 903 -12.99 -38.34 5.28
CA LYS A 903 -13.79 -37.16 4.88
C LYS A 903 -13.74 -36.06 5.95
N LEU A 904 -13.88 -36.41 7.23
CA LEU A 904 -13.78 -35.47 8.36
C LEU A 904 -12.36 -34.92 8.54
N GLN A 905 -11.32 -35.72 8.29
CA GLN A 905 -9.93 -35.25 8.32
C GLN A 905 -9.66 -34.25 7.18
N VAL A 906 -10.19 -34.51 5.97
CA VAL A 906 -10.10 -33.58 4.85
C VAL A 906 -10.92 -32.30 5.09
N SER A 907 -12.13 -32.38 5.66
CA SER A 907 -12.91 -31.18 5.98
C SER A 907 -12.26 -30.37 7.11
N ARG A 908 -11.76 -31.01 8.16
CA ARG A 908 -10.94 -30.38 9.21
C ARG A 908 -9.70 -29.69 8.63
N GLN A 909 -9.01 -30.32 7.68
CA GLN A 909 -7.84 -29.72 7.04
C GLN A 909 -8.22 -28.51 6.18
N LYS A 910 -9.33 -28.56 5.43
CA LYS A 910 -9.88 -27.41 4.70
C LYS A 910 -10.21 -26.25 5.65
N VAL A 911 -10.99 -26.49 6.69
CA VAL A 911 -11.36 -25.48 7.71
C VAL A 911 -10.12 -24.91 8.40
N ALA A 912 -9.07 -25.71 8.66
CA ALA A 912 -7.80 -25.19 9.17
C ALA A 912 -7.10 -24.26 8.16
N THR A 913 -7.00 -24.65 6.89
CA THR A 913 -6.42 -23.77 5.84
C THR A 913 -7.25 -22.51 5.57
N GLU A 914 -8.58 -22.59 5.72
CA GLU A 914 -9.49 -21.45 5.60
C GLU A 914 -9.35 -20.50 6.80
N LEU A 915 -9.23 -21.04 8.03
CA LEU A 915 -8.94 -20.29 9.24
C LEU A 915 -7.60 -19.55 9.14
N ASP A 916 -6.54 -20.22 8.71
CA ASP A 916 -5.20 -19.61 8.60
C ASP A 916 -5.13 -18.62 7.43
N ALA A 917 -5.82 -18.88 6.30
CA ALA A 917 -6.00 -17.89 5.25
C ALA A 917 -6.81 -16.67 5.71
N LEU A 918 -7.79 -16.84 6.60
CA LEU A 918 -8.57 -15.75 7.19
C LEU A 918 -7.75 -14.94 8.21
N LYS A 919 -6.89 -15.59 9.02
CA LYS A 919 -5.89 -14.91 9.87
C LYS A 919 -4.93 -14.08 9.04
N LEU A 920 -4.33 -14.65 7.98
CA LEU A 920 -3.42 -13.93 7.10
C LEU A 920 -4.10 -12.72 6.42
N LYS A 921 -5.37 -12.84 6.02
CA LYS A 921 -6.17 -11.72 5.53
C LYS A 921 -6.42 -10.66 6.62
N TYR A 922 -6.70 -11.07 7.85
CA TYR A 922 -6.91 -10.16 8.98
C TYR A 922 -5.62 -9.43 9.39
N GLU A 923 -4.48 -10.12 9.43
CA GLU A 923 -3.17 -9.53 9.67
C GLU A 923 -2.77 -8.56 8.55
N ALA A 924 -3.02 -8.92 7.29
CA ALA A 924 -2.82 -8.03 6.16
C ALA A 924 -3.70 -6.77 6.24
N LEU A 925 -5.00 -6.92 6.53
CA LEU A 925 -5.95 -5.81 6.75
C LEU A 925 -5.56 -4.95 7.96
N THR A 926 -5.01 -5.55 9.02
CA THR A 926 -4.52 -4.81 10.19
C THR A 926 -3.26 -4.02 9.85
N LYS A 927 -2.35 -4.60 9.05
CA LYS A 927 -1.13 -3.93 8.58
C LYS A 927 -1.43 -2.80 7.59
N THR A 928 -2.36 -2.97 6.64
CA THR A 928 -2.76 -1.89 5.73
C THR A 928 -3.59 -0.81 6.44
N ARG A 929 -4.39 -1.17 7.46
CA ARG A 929 -5.02 -0.18 8.36
C ARG A 929 -3.97 0.61 9.16
N ALA A 930 -2.88 -0.03 9.59
CA ALA A 930 -1.79 0.66 10.27
C ALA A 930 -1.06 1.62 9.31
N SER A 931 -0.62 1.16 8.13
CA SER A 931 0.05 2.05 7.17
C SER A 931 -0.85 3.18 6.69
N SER A 932 -2.14 2.91 6.44
CA SER A 932 -3.12 3.95 6.12
C SER A 932 -3.34 4.94 7.28
N SER A 933 -3.22 4.50 8.54
CA SER A 933 -3.24 5.39 9.70
C SER A 933 -1.99 6.28 9.77
N ASP A 934 -0.81 5.74 9.46
CA ASP A 934 0.46 6.48 9.41
C ASP A 934 0.47 7.47 8.22
N GLU A 935 -0.08 7.08 7.07
CA GLU A 935 -0.35 7.95 5.91
C GLU A 935 -1.32 9.08 6.28
N ILE A 936 -2.45 8.77 6.95
CA ILE A 936 -3.39 9.78 7.46
C ILE A 936 -2.72 10.70 8.49
N GLN A 937 -1.80 10.20 9.32
CA GLN A 937 -1.08 11.02 10.29
C GLN A 937 -0.05 11.95 9.61
N SER A 938 0.67 11.49 8.59
CA SER A 938 1.58 12.35 7.82
C SER A 938 0.82 13.36 6.94
N LEU A 939 -0.33 13.00 6.37
CA LEU A 939 -1.23 13.94 5.68
C LEU A 939 -1.81 14.99 6.65
N ARG A 940 -2.11 14.62 7.90
CA ARG A 940 -2.50 15.57 8.95
C ARG A 940 -1.36 16.53 9.31
N GLN A 941 -0.12 16.03 9.42
CA GLN A 941 1.05 16.89 9.64
C GLN A 941 1.29 17.85 8.47
N LEU A 942 1.19 17.36 7.23
CA LEU A 942 1.30 18.19 6.02
C LEU A 942 0.19 19.26 5.95
N TYR A 943 -1.05 18.90 6.35
CA TYR A 943 -2.16 19.84 6.44
C TYR A 943 -1.93 20.88 7.54
N GLU A 944 -1.44 20.49 8.72
CA GLU A 944 -1.09 21.41 9.81
C GLU A 944 0.04 22.37 9.39
N GLU A 945 1.09 21.87 8.72
CA GLU A 945 2.15 22.70 8.12
C GLU A 945 1.62 23.67 7.07
N LEU A 946 0.74 23.22 6.17
CA LEU A 946 0.15 24.06 5.14
C LEU A 946 -0.77 25.13 5.74
N ASN A 947 -1.52 24.79 6.79
CA ASN A 947 -2.38 25.68 7.55
C ASN A 947 -1.55 26.73 8.33
N MET A 948 -0.41 26.33 8.91
CA MET A 948 0.56 27.26 9.49
C MET A 948 1.16 28.19 8.42
N LYS A 949 1.65 27.67 7.29
CA LYS A 949 2.16 28.48 6.17
C LYS A 949 1.10 29.43 5.61
N ALA A 950 -0.17 29.03 5.59
CA ALA A 950 -1.30 29.88 5.20
C ALA A 950 -1.56 30.99 6.23
N ARG A 951 -1.53 30.70 7.55
CA ARG A 951 -1.60 31.71 8.61
C ARG A 951 -0.43 32.68 8.58
N ASP A 952 0.79 32.20 8.40
CA ASP A 952 1.99 33.05 8.29
C ASP A 952 1.93 33.95 7.04
N SER A 953 1.40 33.42 5.93
CA SER A 953 1.15 34.21 4.72
C SER A 953 0.05 35.24 4.91
N GLN A 954 -1.05 34.89 5.59
CA GLN A 954 -2.12 35.82 5.93
C GLN A 954 -1.60 36.92 6.86
N LEU A 955 -0.90 36.58 7.93
CA LEU A 955 -0.25 37.54 8.81
C LEU A 955 0.71 38.45 8.04
N LYS A 956 1.45 37.93 7.04
CA LYS A 956 2.30 38.79 6.21
C LYS A 956 1.50 39.69 5.26
N ILE A 957 0.33 39.27 4.78
CA ILE A 957 -0.62 40.13 4.05
C ILE A 957 -1.15 41.21 5.00
N ASP A 958 -1.66 40.86 6.18
CA ASP A 958 -2.20 41.78 7.19
C ASP A 958 -1.18 42.88 7.54
N ASN A 959 0.07 42.50 7.83
CA ASN A 959 1.16 43.45 8.08
C ASN A 959 1.45 44.35 6.86
N LEU A 960 1.37 43.83 5.63
CA LEU A 960 1.56 44.63 4.41
C LEU A 960 0.36 45.54 4.12
N GLU A 961 -0.86 45.17 4.53
CA GLU A 961 -2.03 46.03 4.47
C GLU A 961 -1.95 47.17 5.49
N ASP A 962 -1.42 46.90 6.70
CA ASP A 962 -1.10 47.90 7.71
C ASP A 962 0.03 48.86 7.25
N ASP A 963 1.17 48.34 6.77
CA ASP A 963 2.26 49.13 6.16
C ASP A 963 1.74 50.05 5.04
N LEU A 964 0.84 49.51 4.19
CA LEU A 964 0.19 50.24 3.11
C LEU A 964 -0.83 51.26 3.63
N SER A 965 -1.49 51.00 4.77
CA SER A 965 -2.40 51.94 5.42
C SER A 965 -1.64 53.13 6.03
N GLU A 966 -0.51 52.89 6.70
CA GLU A 966 0.36 53.95 7.21
C GLU A 966 0.94 54.77 6.06
N SER A 967 1.42 54.10 5.00
CA SER A 967 1.89 54.78 3.78
C SER A 967 0.82 55.66 3.13
N LYS A 968 -0.45 55.20 3.07
CA LYS A 968 -1.60 56.00 2.60
C LYS A 968 -1.90 57.18 3.53
N ASN A 969 -1.82 56.99 4.85
CA ASN A 969 -2.06 58.04 5.84
C ASN A 969 -0.97 59.11 5.75
N LEU A 970 0.31 58.72 5.74
CA LEU A 970 1.46 59.61 5.57
C LEU A 970 1.37 60.39 4.24
N LEU A 971 0.97 59.75 3.14
CA LEU A 971 0.74 60.43 1.87
C LEU A 971 -0.42 61.44 1.93
N GLN A 972 -1.51 61.15 2.64
CA GLN A 972 -2.59 62.11 2.89
C GLN A 972 -2.11 63.28 3.76
N GLU A 973 -1.30 63.04 4.79
CA GLU A 973 -0.72 64.09 5.61
C GLU A 973 0.25 64.97 4.82
N ARG A 974 1.18 64.39 4.06
CA ARG A 974 2.03 65.13 3.12
C ARG A 974 1.21 65.93 2.10
N THR A 975 0.07 65.41 1.66
CA THR A 975 -0.84 66.15 0.76
C THR A 975 -1.52 67.33 1.46
N ARG A 976 -1.92 67.19 2.73
CA ARG A 976 -2.47 68.26 3.58
C ARG A 976 -1.42 69.31 3.97
N GLU A 977 -0.20 68.90 4.28
CA GLU A 977 0.96 69.79 4.46
C GLU A 977 1.23 70.57 3.17
N SER A 978 1.33 69.87 2.03
CA SER A 978 1.63 70.48 0.73
C SER A 978 0.53 71.44 0.25
N SER A 979 -0.75 71.18 0.54
CA SER A 979 -1.83 72.14 0.27
C SER A 979 -1.80 73.34 1.24
N THR A 980 -1.45 73.13 2.51
CA THR A 980 -1.28 74.21 3.50
C THR A 980 -0.10 75.11 3.14
N LEU A 981 1.03 74.53 2.73
CA LEU A 981 2.21 75.25 2.22
C LEU A 981 1.88 76.02 0.94
N ARG A 982 1.14 75.42 -0.02
CA ARG A 982 0.66 76.14 -1.21
C ARG A 982 -0.22 77.34 -0.84
N ARG A 983 -1.14 77.20 0.12
CA ARG A 983 -1.94 78.34 0.60
C ARG A 983 -1.07 79.42 1.25
N LEU A 984 -0.19 79.06 2.18
CA LEU A 984 0.70 80.02 2.84
C LEU A 984 1.67 80.73 1.87
N LEU A 985 2.07 80.06 0.79
CA LEU A 985 2.84 80.67 -0.30
C LEU A 985 1.97 81.64 -1.10
N MET A 986 0.73 81.29 -1.46
CA MET A 986 -0.20 82.24 -2.10
C MET A 986 -0.50 83.45 -1.20
N ASP A 987 -0.77 83.24 0.09
CA ASP A 987 -1.02 84.31 1.07
C ASP A 987 0.20 85.25 1.18
N ALA A 988 1.42 84.71 1.10
CA ALA A 988 2.67 85.49 1.11
C ALA A 988 2.93 86.21 -0.22
N GLU A 989 2.70 85.54 -1.36
CA GLU A 989 2.80 86.13 -2.69
C GLU A 989 1.81 87.28 -2.85
N GLU A 990 0.56 87.11 -2.42
CA GLU A 990 -0.46 88.18 -2.40
C GLU A 990 0.00 89.36 -1.52
N GLN A 991 0.51 89.11 -0.31
CA GLN A 991 1.09 90.18 0.52
C GLN A 991 2.28 90.89 -0.15
N THR A 992 3.13 90.19 -0.88
CA THR A 992 4.23 90.84 -1.63
C THR A 992 3.73 91.60 -2.85
N ASN A 993 2.67 91.13 -3.53
CA ASN A 993 2.02 91.82 -4.64
C ASN A 993 1.30 93.10 -4.16
N ILE A 994 0.63 93.06 -3.01
CA ILE A 994 0.03 94.23 -2.34
C ILE A 994 1.13 95.26 -2.04
N LYS A 995 2.19 94.87 -1.32
CA LYS A 995 3.33 95.76 -1.00
C LYS A 995 4.02 96.31 -2.25
N THR A 996 4.13 95.51 -3.31
CA THR A 996 4.69 95.96 -4.59
C THR A 996 3.74 96.94 -5.31
N SER A 997 2.43 96.79 -5.16
CA SER A 997 1.42 97.74 -5.66
C SER A 997 1.47 99.05 -4.87
N GLU A 998 1.54 98.99 -3.54
CA GLU A 998 1.72 100.13 -2.64
C GLU A 998 2.98 100.93 -3.01
N LEU A 999 4.14 100.26 -3.10
CA LEU A 999 5.42 100.89 -3.50
C LEU A 999 5.38 101.44 -4.92
N ARG A 1000 4.68 100.80 -5.88
CA ARG A 1000 4.48 101.35 -7.23
C ARG A 1000 3.63 102.63 -7.20
N ASN A 1001 2.61 102.67 -6.34
CA ASN A 1001 1.75 103.85 -6.18
C ASN A 1001 2.51 104.99 -5.48
N GLU A 1002 3.35 104.70 -4.47
CA GLU A 1002 4.22 105.68 -3.82
C GLU A 1002 5.31 106.22 -4.78
N ILE A 1003 5.95 105.33 -5.55
CA ILE A 1003 6.87 105.74 -6.63
C ILE A 1003 6.14 106.59 -7.67
N ARG A 1004 4.86 106.31 -7.96
CA ARG A 1004 4.05 107.10 -8.88
C ARG A 1004 3.76 108.49 -8.31
N THR A 1005 3.27 108.62 -7.07
CA THR A 1005 3.00 109.94 -6.47
C THR A 1005 4.28 110.75 -6.34
N ILE A 1006 5.41 110.15 -5.94
CA ILE A 1006 6.71 110.82 -5.91
C ILE A 1006 7.15 111.29 -7.31
N ASN A 1007 6.83 110.55 -8.39
CA ASN A 1007 7.12 110.99 -9.75
C ASN A 1007 6.16 112.10 -10.24
N GLU A 1008 4.90 112.09 -9.81
CA GLU A 1008 3.93 113.15 -10.10
C GLU A 1008 4.32 114.45 -9.37
N GLU A 1009 4.60 114.38 -8.06
CA GLU A 1009 5.19 115.49 -7.27
C GLU A 1009 6.51 116.01 -7.87
N LYS A 1010 7.40 115.12 -8.29
CA LYS A 1010 8.66 115.49 -8.96
C LYS A 1010 8.39 116.25 -10.25
N GLN A 1011 7.44 115.81 -11.08
CA GLN A 1011 7.09 116.49 -12.33
C GLN A 1011 6.48 117.87 -12.07
N GLU A 1012 5.66 118.01 -11.04
CA GLU A 1012 5.17 119.32 -10.60
C GLU A 1012 6.30 120.23 -10.11
N LEU A 1013 7.25 119.72 -9.32
CA LEU A 1013 8.42 120.46 -8.86
C LEU A 1013 9.36 120.86 -10.01
N GLU A 1014 9.62 119.97 -10.97
CA GLU A 1014 10.42 120.26 -12.17
C GLU A 1014 9.70 121.30 -13.06
N SER A 1015 8.38 121.20 -13.23
CA SER A 1015 7.57 122.18 -13.96
C SER A 1015 7.60 123.56 -13.29
N ASN A 1016 7.40 123.61 -11.97
CA ASN A 1016 7.48 124.84 -11.18
C ASN A 1016 8.89 125.46 -11.20
N PHE A 1017 9.95 124.63 -11.13
CA PHE A 1017 11.33 125.09 -11.27
C PHE A 1017 11.60 125.64 -12.67
N LEU A 1018 11.16 124.97 -13.73
CA LEU A 1018 11.28 125.45 -15.12
C LEU A 1018 10.49 126.75 -15.34
N ALA A 1019 9.32 126.92 -14.72
CA ALA A 1019 8.56 128.16 -14.75
C ALA A 1019 9.30 129.30 -14.01
N SER A 1020 9.88 129.02 -12.84
CA SER A 1020 10.69 129.96 -12.07
C SER A 1020 11.96 130.38 -12.81
N MET A 1021 12.67 129.43 -13.42
CA MET A 1021 13.83 129.67 -14.28
C MET A 1021 13.46 130.52 -15.50
N LYS A 1022 12.34 130.24 -16.18
CA LYS A 1022 11.83 131.06 -17.29
C LYS A 1022 11.46 132.48 -16.83
N LYS A 1023 10.94 132.66 -15.61
CA LYS A 1023 10.67 133.99 -15.04
C LYS A 1023 11.98 134.75 -14.78
N ARG A 1024 12.96 134.14 -14.11
CA ARG A 1024 14.28 134.76 -13.89
C ARG A 1024 15.05 135.03 -15.18
N GLN A 1025 14.89 134.19 -16.21
CA GLN A 1025 15.50 134.44 -17.51
C GLN A 1025 14.94 135.72 -18.16
N ARG A 1026 13.61 135.94 -18.12
CA ARG A 1026 13.00 137.20 -18.57
C ARG A 1026 13.51 138.39 -17.77
N GLU A 1027 13.56 138.29 -16.44
CA GLU A 1027 14.09 139.33 -15.54
C GLU A 1027 15.56 139.67 -15.87
N ILE A 1028 16.40 138.65 -16.16
CA ILE A 1028 17.78 138.82 -16.62
C ILE A 1028 17.84 139.53 -17.98
N ASP A 1029 16.97 139.18 -18.92
CA ASP A 1029 16.98 139.77 -20.27
C ASP A 1029 16.36 141.19 -20.28
N GLU A 1030 15.38 141.46 -19.42
CA GLU A 1030 14.88 142.81 -19.11
C GLU A 1030 16.02 143.66 -18.52
N LEU A 1031 16.75 143.16 -17.52
CA LEU A 1031 17.92 143.84 -16.95
C LEU A 1031 19.04 144.07 -17.98
N LYS A 1032 19.26 143.14 -18.93
CA LYS A 1032 20.18 143.37 -20.06
C LYS A 1032 19.70 144.50 -20.95
N THR A 1033 18.45 144.50 -21.42
CA THR A 1033 17.94 145.58 -22.30
C THR A 1033 17.96 146.95 -21.63
N VAL A 1034 17.71 147.00 -20.32
CA VAL A 1034 17.89 148.21 -19.50
C VAL A 1034 19.37 148.60 -19.42
N GLY A 1035 20.26 147.64 -19.21
CA GLY A 1035 21.72 147.83 -19.21
C GLY A 1035 22.24 148.37 -20.54
N ASP A 1036 21.86 147.77 -21.68
CA ASP A 1036 22.19 148.23 -23.02
C ASP A 1036 21.63 149.64 -23.28
N GLY A 1037 20.41 149.93 -22.81
CA GLY A 1037 19.81 151.26 -22.85
C GLY A 1037 20.58 152.31 -22.01
N TYR A 1038 21.21 151.92 -20.90
CA TYR A 1038 22.15 152.77 -20.18
C TYR A 1038 23.50 152.87 -20.89
N LEU A 1039 23.99 151.81 -21.52
CA LEU A 1039 25.26 151.78 -22.24
C LEU A 1039 25.22 152.67 -23.50
N VAL A 1040 24.07 152.76 -24.18
CA VAL A 1040 23.81 153.77 -25.22
C VAL A 1040 23.82 155.19 -24.64
N LYS A 1041 23.14 155.44 -23.52
CA LYS A 1041 23.16 156.76 -22.85
C LYS A 1041 24.56 157.16 -22.40
N VAL A 1042 25.39 156.20 -21.95
CA VAL A 1042 26.80 156.43 -21.62
C VAL A 1042 27.57 156.85 -22.88
N ARG A 1043 27.45 156.12 -23.99
CA ARG A 1043 28.07 156.52 -25.28
C ARG A 1043 27.64 157.90 -25.77
N ASP A 1044 26.38 158.27 -25.58
CA ASP A 1044 25.87 159.60 -25.94
C ASP A 1044 26.33 160.70 -24.97
N LEU A 1045 26.63 160.37 -23.72
CA LEU A 1045 27.28 161.26 -22.76
C LEU A 1045 28.79 161.39 -23.02
N GLU A 1046 29.47 160.28 -23.33
CA GLU A 1046 30.88 160.24 -23.75
C GLU A 1046 31.10 161.12 -24.99
N ARG A 1047 30.24 160.99 -26.01
CA ARG A 1047 30.24 161.89 -27.18
C ARG A 1047 30.06 163.36 -26.79
N LYS A 1048 29.10 163.69 -25.93
CA LYS A 1048 28.90 165.08 -25.45
C LYS A 1048 30.10 165.59 -24.67
N CYS A 1049 30.72 164.75 -23.84
CA CYS A 1049 31.95 165.07 -23.12
C CYS A 1049 33.13 165.25 -24.08
N GLU A 1050 33.20 164.51 -25.18
CA GLU A 1050 34.26 164.61 -26.18
C GLU A 1050 34.06 165.82 -27.12
N ASP A 1051 32.82 166.18 -27.44
CA ASP A 1051 32.51 167.43 -28.15
C ASP A 1051 32.72 168.66 -27.27
N LEU A 1052 32.39 168.59 -25.96
CA LEU A 1052 32.80 169.59 -24.98
C LEU A 1052 34.33 169.65 -24.84
N LYS A 1053 35.02 168.51 -24.83
CA LYS A 1053 36.48 168.45 -24.78
C LYS A 1053 37.11 169.16 -25.98
N LYS A 1054 36.58 168.97 -27.20
CA LYS A 1054 37.01 169.72 -28.40
C LYS A 1054 36.73 171.22 -28.29
N GLN A 1055 35.62 171.63 -27.67
CA GLN A 1055 35.32 173.05 -27.42
C GLN A 1055 36.27 173.70 -26.39
N TYR A 1056 36.75 172.93 -25.41
CA TYR A 1056 37.65 173.42 -24.35
C TYR A 1056 39.14 173.13 -24.60
N GLU A 1057 39.50 172.32 -25.61
CA GLU A 1057 40.91 172.02 -25.96
C GLU A 1057 41.77 173.28 -26.21
N PRO A 1058 41.27 174.37 -26.84
CA PRO A 1058 42.02 175.63 -26.96
C PRO A 1058 42.34 176.32 -25.62
N PHE A 1059 41.60 175.99 -24.55
CA PHE A 1059 41.79 176.51 -23.19
C PHE A 1059 42.52 175.53 -22.27
N ALA A 1060 42.62 174.26 -22.63
CA ALA A 1060 43.29 173.23 -21.83
C ALA A 1060 44.83 173.34 -21.89
N ASN A 1061 45.38 173.83 -23.01
CA ASN A 1061 46.82 174.00 -23.20
C ASN A 1061 47.42 175.22 -22.45
N SER A 1062 46.66 175.86 -21.56
CA SER A 1062 47.10 177.01 -20.76
C SER A 1062 46.89 176.85 -19.25
N SER A 1063 47.28 175.69 -18.69
CA SER A 1063 47.50 175.54 -17.24
C SER A 1063 48.58 174.47 -16.92
N SER A 1064 49.16 174.52 -15.72
CA SER A 1064 50.42 173.88 -15.34
C SER A 1064 50.28 172.63 -14.45
N ALA A 1065 51.35 171.82 -14.37
CA ALA A 1065 51.41 170.58 -13.60
C ALA A 1065 51.99 170.72 -12.17
N PRO A 1066 51.38 170.05 -11.18
CA PRO A 1066 52.00 169.57 -9.91
C PRO A 1066 51.79 168.05 -9.71
N SER A 1067 52.42 167.29 -8.78
CA SER A 1067 53.61 167.46 -7.93
C SER A 1067 54.12 166.05 -7.51
N ALA A 1068 55.31 165.91 -6.93
CA ALA A 1068 55.97 164.62 -6.66
C ALA A 1068 55.51 163.85 -5.39
N GLU A 1069 54.72 164.47 -4.51
CA GLU A 1069 54.34 163.92 -3.19
C GLU A 1069 53.53 162.60 -3.24
N PHE A 1070 53.00 162.24 -4.41
CA PHE A 1070 52.17 161.04 -4.57
C PHE A 1070 52.95 159.72 -4.41
N GLN A 1071 54.24 159.69 -4.77
CA GLN A 1071 55.03 158.45 -4.85
C GLN A 1071 55.50 157.89 -3.49
N GLU A 1072 55.63 158.72 -2.44
CA GLU A 1072 55.94 158.20 -1.10
C GLU A 1072 54.73 157.49 -0.48
N ARG A 1073 53.52 157.97 -0.80
CA ARG A 1073 52.25 157.44 -0.30
C ARG A 1073 51.94 156.05 -0.85
N GLU A 1074 52.40 155.77 -2.07
CA GLU A 1074 52.25 154.47 -2.73
C GLU A 1074 53.08 153.38 -2.03
N LYS A 1075 54.37 153.68 -1.73
CA LYS A 1075 55.27 152.77 -1.01
C LYS A 1075 54.84 152.47 0.43
N SER A 1076 54.14 153.38 1.11
CA SER A 1076 53.61 153.09 2.45
C SER A 1076 52.48 152.06 2.43
N LEU A 1077 51.68 152.03 1.36
CA LEU A 1077 50.60 151.06 1.19
C LEU A 1077 51.12 149.64 0.91
N GLU A 1078 52.16 149.49 0.09
CA GLU A 1078 52.78 148.19 -0.20
C GLU A 1078 53.24 147.48 1.08
N ASN A 1079 53.91 148.20 1.99
CA ASN A 1079 54.34 147.64 3.28
C ASN A 1079 53.16 147.11 4.12
N THR A 1080 52.03 147.84 4.16
CA THR A 1080 50.84 147.38 4.91
C THR A 1080 50.19 146.13 4.29
N ILE A 1081 50.31 145.94 2.98
CA ILE A 1081 49.81 144.75 2.28
C ILE A 1081 50.65 143.52 2.64
N GLU A 1082 51.97 143.67 2.78
CA GLU A 1082 52.87 142.60 3.23
C GLU A 1082 52.59 142.17 4.69
N GLU A 1083 52.31 143.14 5.56
CA GLU A 1083 51.96 142.91 6.96
C GLU A 1083 50.61 142.18 7.09
N LEU A 1084 49.61 142.55 6.27
CA LEU A 1084 48.33 141.85 6.19
C LEU A 1084 48.47 140.41 5.65
N ARG A 1085 49.36 140.16 4.68
CA ARG A 1085 49.64 138.81 4.15
C ARG A 1085 50.23 137.89 5.22
N THR A 1086 51.22 138.35 5.97
CA THR A 1086 51.85 137.54 7.04
C THR A 1086 50.85 137.25 8.17
N SER A 1087 50.00 138.22 8.53
CA SER A 1087 48.91 138.05 9.49
C SER A 1087 47.86 137.02 9.02
N LEU A 1088 47.48 137.05 7.73
CA LEU A 1088 46.58 136.05 7.11
C LEU A 1088 47.20 134.65 7.08
N GLN A 1089 48.50 134.53 6.80
CA GLN A 1089 49.21 133.25 6.84
C GLN A 1089 49.27 132.67 8.27
N ALA A 1090 49.43 133.54 9.28
CA ALA A 1090 49.40 133.16 10.68
C ALA A 1090 47.98 132.74 11.16
N SER A 1091 46.90 133.36 10.65
CA SER A 1091 45.53 132.94 10.96
C SER A 1091 45.16 131.61 10.30
N SER A 1092 45.57 131.41 9.04
CA SER A 1092 45.42 130.13 8.33
C SER A 1092 46.08 128.97 9.08
N LYS A 1093 47.31 129.16 9.58
CA LYS A 1093 47.99 128.14 10.41
C LYS A 1093 47.20 127.81 11.69
N LYS A 1094 46.65 128.82 12.38
CA LYS A 1094 45.81 128.59 13.57
C LYS A 1094 44.55 127.77 13.26
N VAL A 1095 43.92 127.94 12.09
CA VAL A 1095 42.79 127.10 11.67
C VAL A 1095 43.22 125.64 11.53
N GLN A 1096 44.37 125.38 10.90
CA GLN A 1096 44.92 124.03 10.77
C GLN A 1096 45.27 123.38 12.12
N ASP A 1097 45.80 124.18 13.07
CA ASP A 1097 46.04 123.73 14.45
C ASP A 1097 44.72 123.41 15.19
N TYR A 1098 43.66 124.21 14.99
CA TYR A 1098 42.32 123.91 15.54
C TYR A 1098 41.68 122.66 14.93
N GLU A 1099 41.86 122.39 13.62
CA GLU A 1099 41.38 121.16 12.99
C GLU A 1099 42.07 119.91 13.57
N ASN A 1100 43.38 119.99 13.79
CA ASN A 1100 44.14 118.92 14.45
C ASN A 1100 43.71 118.73 15.91
N LEU A 1101 43.49 119.82 16.65
CA LEU A 1101 42.95 119.75 18.01
C LEU A 1101 41.54 119.12 18.03
N ASN A 1102 40.68 119.46 17.07
CA ASN A 1102 39.33 118.88 16.95
C ASN A 1102 39.38 117.38 16.62
N ARG A 1103 40.32 116.92 15.78
CA ARG A 1103 40.60 115.49 15.56
C ARG A 1103 41.05 114.77 16.84
N ILE A 1104 41.92 115.40 17.65
CA ILE A 1104 42.36 114.84 18.94
C ILE A 1104 41.19 114.77 19.92
N LEU A 1105 40.37 115.83 20.01
CA LEU A 1105 39.18 115.88 20.86
C LEU A 1105 38.13 114.82 20.46
N LYS A 1106 37.94 114.56 19.16
CA LYS A 1106 37.06 113.45 18.70
C LYS A 1106 37.57 112.09 19.18
N LYS A 1107 38.86 111.78 18.99
CA LYS A 1107 39.44 110.52 19.51
C LYS A 1107 39.35 110.41 21.03
N LEU A 1108 39.59 111.50 21.76
CA LEU A 1108 39.45 111.53 23.22
C LEU A 1108 37.99 111.32 23.65
N ASN A 1109 37.02 111.83 22.89
CA ASN A 1109 35.60 111.64 23.13
C ASN A 1109 35.13 110.19 22.78
N GLU A 1110 35.69 109.58 21.73
CA GLU A 1110 35.50 108.17 21.41
C GLU A 1110 36.08 107.27 22.54
N GLU A 1111 37.27 107.58 23.05
CA GLU A 1111 37.83 106.90 24.22
C GLU A 1111 36.98 107.11 25.49
N LEU A 1112 36.48 108.32 25.74
CA LEU A 1112 35.57 108.63 26.84
C LEU A 1112 34.25 107.87 26.69
N THR A 1113 33.72 107.73 25.49
CA THR A 1113 32.52 106.95 25.19
C THR A 1113 32.76 105.46 25.43
N LEU A 1114 33.91 104.91 25.02
CA LEU A 1114 34.30 103.53 25.30
C LEU A 1114 34.56 103.28 26.81
N LYS A 1115 35.13 104.26 27.53
CA LYS A 1115 35.28 104.23 28.99
C LYS A 1115 33.92 104.30 29.68
N PHE A 1116 33.00 105.16 29.22
CA PHE A 1116 31.62 105.25 29.71
C PHE A 1116 30.83 103.98 29.42
N GLU A 1117 31.00 103.35 28.25
CA GLU A 1117 30.40 102.05 27.95
C GLU A 1117 30.92 100.95 28.88
N ARG A 1118 32.23 100.88 29.11
CA ARG A 1118 32.83 99.91 30.05
C ARG A 1118 32.32 100.15 31.47
N LEU A 1119 32.26 101.41 31.91
CA LEU A 1119 31.74 101.80 33.22
C LEU A 1119 30.23 101.51 33.33
N SER A 1120 29.45 101.74 32.28
CA SER A 1120 28.01 101.46 32.19
C SER A 1120 27.72 99.95 32.18
N LYS A 1121 28.54 99.16 31.48
CA LYS A 1121 28.49 97.69 31.51
C LYS A 1121 28.84 97.16 32.92
N ASN A 1122 29.87 97.71 33.56
CA ASN A 1122 30.25 97.35 34.93
C ASN A 1122 29.18 97.79 35.96
N TYR A 1123 28.63 99.00 35.81
CA TYR A 1123 27.53 99.53 36.63
C TYR A 1123 26.24 98.72 36.44
N LYS A 1124 25.92 98.28 35.22
CA LYS A 1124 24.82 97.33 34.96
C LYS A 1124 25.07 95.98 35.63
N HIS A 1125 26.30 95.47 35.61
CA HIS A 1125 26.64 94.20 36.25
C HIS A 1125 26.56 94.29 37.78
N ILE A 1126 27.08 95.36 38.38
CA ILE A 1126 26.91 95.69 39.80
C ILE A 1126 25.43 95.91 40.14
N THR A 1127 24.66 96.59 39.29
CA THR A 1127 23.19 96.74 39.48
C THR A 1127 22.47 95.40 39.37
N GLN A 1128 22.95 94.46 38.57
CA GLN A 1128 22.37 93.12 38.41
C GLN A 1128 22.69 92.23 39.62
N GLN A 1129 23.93 92.27 40.11
CA GLN A 1129 24.33 91.64 41.38
C GLN A 1129 23.56 92.25 42.56
N TYR A 1130 23.40 93.58 42.59
CA TYR A 1130 22.61 94.28 43.61
C TYR A 1130 21.12 93.92 43.52
N ARG A 1131 20.56 93.73 42.32
CA ARG A 1131 19.19 93.17 42.15
C ARG A 1131 19.09 91.74 42.67
N GLN A 1132 20.08 90.88 42.42
CA GLN A 1132 20.10 89.51 42.94
C GLN A 1132 20.18 89.49 44.48
N MET A 1133 20.92 90.43 45.09
CA MET A 1133 20.93 90.65 46.54
C MET A 1133 19.60 91.24 47.06
N GLN A 1134 18.96 92.15 46.30
CA GLN A 1134 17.65 92.69 46.67
C GLN A 1134 16.52 91.67 46.55
N SER A 1135 16.61 90.65 45.70
CA SER A 1135 15.59 89.59 45.61
C SER A 1135 15.48 88.68 46.85
N GLN A 1136 16.28 88.90 47.89
CA GLN A 1136 16.09 88.26 49.21
C GLN A 1136 15.47 89.18 50.29
N ASN A 1137 15.18 90.45 50.02
CA ASN A 1137 14.46 91.31 50.96
C ASN A 1137 13.26 92.01 50.30
N SER A 1138 12.11 91.86 50.91
CA SER A 1138 10.81 92.24 50.35
C SER A 1138 10.46 93.72 50.54
N ALA A 1139 9.33 94.09 49.93
CA ALA A 1139 8.56 95.33 50.08
C ALA A 1139 8.86 96.50 49.11
N THR A 1140 7.75 96.97 48.54
CA THR A 1140 7.52 98.29 47.93
C THR A 1140 7.37 99.35 49.06
N PRO A 1141 7.27 100.69 48.80
CA PRO A 1141 6.82 101.31 47.56
C PRO A 1141 7.47 102.67 47.13
N LYS A 1142 7.09 103.08 45.90
CA LYS A 1142 6.83 104.45 45.40
C LYS A 1142 7.81 105.62 45.67
N SER A 1143 7.96 106.39 44.57
CA SER A 1143 8.18 107.85 44.48
C SER A 1143 9.61 108.41 44.52
N ALA A 1144 9.93 109.53 43.84
CA ALA A 1144 9.36 110.07 42.59
C ALA A 1144 10.23 111.22 42.00
N THR A 1145 10.62 111.13 40.72
CA THR A 1145 10.90 112.30 39.84
C THR A 1145 12.04 113.26 40.30
N PRO A 1146 12.36 114.39 39.62
CA PRO A 1146 11.93 114.89 38.31
C PRO A 1146 13.06 115.26 37.31
N SER A 1147 12.57 115.60 36.11
CA SER A 1147 13.14 116.29 34.96
C SER A 1147 14.20 117.38 35.16
N ALA A 1148 15.09 117.52 34.17
CA ALA A 1148 15.27 118.73 33.34
C ALA A 1148 15.96 118.32 32.00
N ARG A 1149 15.59 118.76 30.79
CA ARG A 1149 14.91 119.96 30.25
C ARG A 1149 15.74 121.25 30.26
N ASN A 1150 16.43 121.49 29.14
CA ASN A 1150 16.32 122.77 28.44
C ASN A 1150 15.25 122.60 27.35
N SER A 1151 14.35 123.56 27.07
CA SER A 1151 14.13 124.87 27.68
C SER A 1151 12.74 125.39 27.27
N VAL A 1152 12.06 126.19 28.11
CA VAL A 1152 10.84 126.99 27.77
C VAL A 1152 9.59 126.13 27.41
N GLU A 1153 8.32 126.51 27.64
CA GLU A 1153 7.64 127.32 28.67
C GLU A 1153 6.14 126.92 28.70
N GLU A 1154 5.40 127.15 29.81
CA GLU A 1154 3.92 126.98 29.99
C GLU A 1154 3.23 125.58 29.77
N LYS A 1155 1.95 125.30 30.18
CA LYS A 1155 1.29 125.50 31.51
C LYS A 1155 -0.05 124.69 31.75
N ARG A 1156 0.01 123.40 32.16
CA ARG A 1156 -1.10 122.57 32.78
C ARG A 1156 -2.35 122.23 31.91
N PRO A 1157 -3.28 121.32 32.33
CA PRO A 1157 -3.19 120.19 33.29
C PRO A 1157 -3.63 118.80 32.72
N ASP A 1158 -3.29 117.74 33.47
CA ASP A 1158 -3.95 116.42 33.66
C ASP A 1158 -4.75 115.74 32.53
N GLU A 1159 -4.25 114.58 32.05
CA GLU A 1159 -5.07 113.54 31.42
C GLU A 1159 -4.54 112.11 31.73
N MET A 1160 -5.38 111.09 31.57
CA MET A 1160 -5.23 109.79 32.26
C MET A 1160 -4.33 108.78 31.52
N ASN A 1161 -3.67 107.89 32.29
CA ASN A 1161 -2.60 107.01 31.79
C ASN A 1161 -3.11 105.92 30.81
N VAL A 1162 -3.08 106.23 29.51
CA VAL A 1162 -3.59 105.39 28.40
C VAL A 1162 -3.10 103.93 28.43
N ALA A 1163 -1.84 103.70 28.87
CA ALA A 1163 -1.28 102.36 28.98
C ALA A 1163 -2.01 101.47 30.01
N TYR A 1164 -2.53 102.04 31.09
CA TYR A 1164 -3.34 101.32 32.07
C TYR A 1164 -4.75 101.04 31.51
N LEU A 1165 -5.36 102.05 30.90
CA LEU A 1165 -6.66 101.95 30.24
C LEU A 1165 -6.68 100.81 29.20
N LYS A 1166 -5.65 100.76 28.35
CA LYS A 1166 -5.49 99.74 27.29
C LYS A 1166 -5.40 98.32 27.87
N ASN A 1167 -4.62 98.12 28.94
CA ASN A 1167 -4.41 96.80 29.52
C ASN A 1167 -5.68 96.27 30.24
N VAL A 1168 -6.41 97.14 30.94
CA VAL A 1168 -7.69 96.77 31.60
C VAL A 1168 -8.76 96.42 30.54
N LEU A 1169 -8.88 97.21 29.47
CA LEU A 1169 -9.80 96.92 28.38
C LEU A 1169 -9.44 95.62 27.63
N LEU A 1170 -8.16 95.39 27.35
CA LEU A 1170 -7.73 94.18 26.62
C LEU A 1170 -8.05 92.92 27.42
N GLY A 1171 -7.70 92.88 28.71
CA GLY A 1171 -8.03 91.75 29.60
C GLY A 1171 -9.54 91.52 29.76
N PHE A 1172 -10.35 92.59 29.78
CA PHE A 1172 -11.81 92.48 29.80
C PHE A 1172 -12.39 91.87 28.51
N VAL A 1173 -11.83 92.21 27.35
CA VAL A 1173 -12.26 91.62 26.07
C VAL A 1173 -11.79 90.17 25.95
N GLU A 1174 -10.54 89.89 26.31
CA GLU A 1174 -9.84 88.61 26.09
C GLU A 1174 -10.30 87.50 27.07
N HIS A 1175 -10.42 87.79 28.37
CA HIS A 1175 -10.78 86.79 29.38
C HIS A 1175 -12.29 86.82 29.72
N LYS A 1176 -13.10 86.18 28.88
CA LYS A 1176 -14.57 86.15 28.98
C LYS A 1176 -15.10 85.82 30.39
N GLU A 1177 -14.49 84.84 31.07
CA GLU A 1177 -14.91 84.38 32.40
C GLU A 1177 -14.63 85.42 33.51
N GLN A 1178 -13.61 86.26 33.34
CA GLN A 1178 -13.21 87.27 34.33
C GLN A 1178 -13.97 88.60 34.16
N ARG A 1179 -14.77 88.75 33.10
CA ARG A 1179 -15.57 89.97 32.82
C ARG A 1179 -16.44 90.39 34.00
N GLY A 1180 -17.07 89.46 34.71
CA GLY A 1180 -17.90 89.77 35.88
C GLY A 1180 -17.13 90.41 37.05
N GLN A 1181 -15.84 90.14 37.17
CA GLN A 1181 -14.97 90.74 38.20
C GLN A 1181 -14.34 92.07 37.75
N LEU A 1182 -14.12 92.22 36.43
CA LEU A 1182 -13.53 93.43 35.84
C LEU A 1182 -14.57 94.50 35.46
N LEU A 1183 -15.85 94.15 35.31
CA LEU A 1183 -16.93 95.09 34.95
C LEU A 1183 -17.03 96.31 35.89
N PRO A 1184 -16.95 96.19 37.23
CA PRO A 1184 -16.98 97.37 38.12
C PRO A 1184 -15.77 98.29 37.94
N VAL A 1185 -14.62 97.74 37.52
CA VAL A 1185 -13.40 98.50 37.22
C VAL A 1185 -13.55 99.25 35.89
N VAL A 1186 -14.15 98.63 34.88
CA VAL A 1186 -14.48 99.29 33.61
C VAL A 1186 -15.54 100.39 33.84
N LYS A 1187 -16.58 100.13 34.64
CA LYS A 1187 -17.60 101.12 35.03
C LYS A 1187 -16.99 102.34 35.70
N THR A 1188 -16.05 102.15 36.62
CA THR A 1188 -15.37 103.27 37.32
C THR A 1188 -14.27 103.95 36.51
N LEU A 1189 -13.67 103.28 35.51
CA LEU A 1189 -12.78 103.95 34.54
C LEU A 1189 -13.56 104.89 33.61
N PHE A 1190 -14.67 104.41 33.06
CA PHE A 1190 -15.45 105.12 32.02
C PHE A 1190 -16.65 105.91 32.56
N HIS A 1191 -16.92 105.84 33.87
CA HIS A 1191 -18.01 106.55 34.55
C HIS A 1191 -19.40 106.22 33.97
N PHE A 1192 -19.64 104.95 33.63
CA PHE A 1192 -20.93 104.50 33.10
C PHE A 1192 -22.04 104.53 34.16
N ASP A 1193 -23.19 105.08 33.79
CA ASP A 1193 -24.42 105.01 34.58
C ASP A 1193 -25.01 103.58 34.60
N ASP A 1194 -25.90 103.29 35.55
CA ASP A 1194 -26.51 101.96 35.75
C ASP A 1194 -27.23 101.42 34.49
N ASP A 1195 -27.84 102.29 33.68
CA ASP A 1195 -28.47 101.90 32.42
C ASP A 1195 -27.47 101.64 31.29
N GLU A 1196 -26.27 102.21 31.34
CA GLU A 1196 -25.20 101.97 30.38
C GLU A 1196 -24.45 100.66 30.71
N GLU A 1197 -24.20 100.39 31.98
CA GLU A 1197 -23.73 99.08 32.45
C GLU A 1197 -24.69 97.96 32.02
N ARG A 1198 -26.01 98.17 32.18
CA ARG A 1198 -27.03 97.19 31.74
C ARG A 1198 -27.03 96.97 30.23
N LYS A 1199 -26.84 98.01 29.42
CA LYS A 1199 -26.68 97.87 27.96
C LYS A 1199 -25.40 97.10 27.61
N LEU A 1200 -24.28 97.43 28.24
CA LEU A 1200 -23.00 96.76 28.02
C LEU A 1200 -23.08 95.26 28.39
N VAL A 1201 -23.66 94.92 29.54
CA VAL A 1201 -23.85 93.51 29.96
C VAL A 1201 -24.80 92.76 29.02
N ASN A 1202 -25.89 93.37 28.55
CA ASN A 1202 -26.79 92.73 27.60
C ASN A 1202 -26.19 92.59 26.18
N ALA A 1203 -25.18 93.38 25.82
CA ALA A 1203 -24.41 93.24 24.58
C ALA A 1203 -23.20 92.29 24.70
N LEU A 1204 -22.95 91.73 25.89
CA LEU A 1204 -21.87 90.79 26.19
C LEU A 1204 -22.37 89.37 26.57
N LYS A 1205 -23.69 89.17 26.53
CA LYS A 1205 -24.37 87.86 26.56
C LYS A 1205 -24.54 87.32 25.14
#